data_AF-A0A077ZXK8-F1
#
_entry.id   AF-A0A077ZXK8-F1
#
_cell.length_a   1.000
_cell.length_b   1.000
_cell.length_c   1.000
_cell.angle_alpha   90.00
_cell.angle_beta   90.00
_cell.angle_gamma   90.00
#
_symmetry.space_group_name_H-M   'P 1'
#
loop_
_entity.id
_entity.type
_entity.pdbx_description
1 polymer ?
#
loop_
_entity_poly.entity_id
_entity_poly.type
_entity_poly.pdbx_seq_one_letter_code
_entity_poly.pdbx_strand_id
1 'polypeptide(L)'
;MKKITCSLLFTTLALADKSCRFAPTFDTSNIATNQTARQLFVQKVLEIEGKFMREIGYDHETGLTQKKIILDSRTGVPKTQAEFGSSVVSEAYQLAIIAKALNGEVDALSIYPENEALSVLAKKMKTLDSYRLNQLMSESKDEKDSHKFFIALQTVKEVVANKYPQQTDIQRQLQNVIQTLMDPNNQSNNSLNFKPLLGEIVRYYLTEQNLLDITESTLFLPLLDNDSLKQKQIDMLQKQMSTSVQDMSTQRIDLVSLFQIDEKTASAWLHNTLLVPATQTLYGVADLTTNDDIPTLSWETKGPMILSMLGGLQDIVRQTLKSNNLYDEFLSKLPKLEVQPKQLQDFNIPTKIGFSMKQDFTSCRLMDFPADFAFGTATAAFQVEGASKTDNRGPSIWDDFCAIPGRIANGDTGEVADDFYHKYQQDILMMKNLGVKHFRLSFSWSRILPTGTIDNVNQKGIDFYNNVLDALIAAGIQPWVTLFHWDLPSALQGKGSTDAWLGDKIINQFNDYADLCFKTFGPKVKRWLTFNEPWTFTWLGYGTGGNAPGRCTQGGYRNDCQTVGGGGDSGKEPYIVTHNVILSHATAVKTYRDKYQKDQGGQIGWTLNTDFAEPYDPSNPDDVKAVDTKVAFEFAWYMDPIVFGKYPDVMVAQIDNNRLPTFTADQQKLIMGSYDFIGINHYTSTYAKAVVTIDTDWSSDSKVWSTATGPDGKLIGPQAQSPWLFVYPPGIRKLMKWVDARYSTQQKKQQLIVFENGVSVPGETEMTIAQAVHDDFRVNFYKGYIQNLRDAITLDGVDVVGYFAWSLMDNFEWDDGYNVRFGMVYVDYKNNQARYVKDSILWYSQFMQTQDFNAVYHNPYDDMIKNQTHQPTINHQKFLEIQ
;
A
#
# COMPACT_ATOMS: atom_id res chain seq x y z
N MET A 1 -4.36 3.96 -39.36
CA MET A 1 -3.96 2.53 -39.44
C MET A 1 -2.55 2.22 -40.03
N LYS A 2 -1.69 3.18 -40.41
CA LYS A 2 -0.23 2.94 -40.64
C LYS A 2 0.68 4.11 -40.18
N LYS A 3 0.13 5.01 -39.35
CA LYS A 3 0.77 6.28 -38.91
C LYS A 3 1.14 6.30 -37.42
N ILE A 4 1.00 5.15 -36.79
CA ILE A 4 0.73 5.03 -35.36
C ILE A 4 1.89 4.28 -34.70
N THR A 5 2.66 3.46 -35.45
CA THR A 5 3.70 2.53 -34.96
C THR A 5 5.11 3.03 -34.65
N CYS A 6 5.37 4.32 -34.55
CA CYS A 6 6.75 4.77 -34.64
C CYS A 6 7.14 5.87 -33.69
N SER A 7 6.69 5.92 -32.45
CA SER A 7 7.13 7.01 -31.59
C SER A 7 7.93 6.56 -30.36
N LEU A 8 7.86 5.28 -29.93
CA LEU A 8 8.63 4.77 -28.77
C LEU A 8 10.12 4.56 -29.02
N LEU A 9 10.47 4.26 -30.26
CA LEU A 9 11.83 4.25 -30.80
C LEU A 9 12.58 5.60 -30.65
N PHE A 10 11.84 6.69 -30.48
CA PHE A 10 12.28 8.06 -30.80
C PHE A 10 12.79 8.77 -29.56
N THR A 11 12.22 8.46 -28.40
CA THR A 11 12.66 8.99 -27.10
C THR A 11 13.86 8.27 -26.55
N THR A 12 14.02 7.00 -26.86
CA THR A 12 15.22 6.20 -26.57
C THR A 12 16.43 6.58 -27.41
N LEU A 13 16.28 7.06 -28.64
CA LEU A 13 17.40 7.65 -29.39
C LEU A 13 17.81 9.01 -28.80
N ALA A 14 16.85 9.78 -28.26
CA ALA A 14 17.11 11.05 -27.59
C ALA A 14 17.79 10.88 -26.20
N LEU A 15 17.66 9.71 -25.59
CA LEU A 15 18.26 9.35 -24.29
C LEU A 15 19.44 8.36 -24.40
N ALA A 16 19.65 7.73 -25.55
CA ALA A 16 20.74 6.78 -25.74
C ALA A 16 22.09 7.50 -25.81
N ASP A 17 23.06 6.96 -25.08
CA ASP A 17 24.48 7.29 -25.25
C ASP A 17 24.87 7.19 -26.74
N LYS A 18 25.83 8.02 -27.17
CA LYS A 18 26.40 8.03 -28.54
C LYS A 18 26.96 6.66 -28.97
N SER A 19 27.09 5.72 -28.05
CA SER A 19 27.44 4.32 -28.25
C SER A 19 26.31 3.44 -28.81
N CYS A 20 25.05 3.89 -28.82
CA CYS A 20 23.94 3.17 -29.44
C CYS A 20 24.16 3.07 -30.96
N ARG A 21 24.17 1.84 -31.49
CA ARG A 21 24.53 1.54 -32.89
C ARG A 21 23.63 2.21 -33.93
N PHE A 22 22.43 2.64 -33.55
CA PHE A 22 21.50 3.33 -34.44
C PHE A 22 21.63 4.86 -34.39
N ALA A 23 22.24 5.41 -33.34
CA ALA A 23 22.40 6.86 -33.13
C ALA A 23 23.19 7.60 -34.24
N PRO A 24 24.22 7.01 -34.88
CA PRO A 24 24.95 7.68 -35.96
C PRO A 24 24.17 7.74 -37.28
N THR A 25 23.19 6.85 -37.48
CA THR A 25 22.48 6.69 -38.77
C THR A 25 21.17 7.45 -38.82
N PHE A 26 20.56 7.70 -37.67
CA PHE A 26 19.27 8.39 -37.60
C PHE A 26 19.30 9.53 -36.59
N ASP A 27 19.15 10.76 -37.08
CA ASP A 27 19.05 11.95 -36.24
C ASP A 27 17.73 11.95 -35.46
N THR A 28 17.85 11.94 -34.13
CA THR A 28 16.79 12.06 -33.12
C THR A 28 15.67 13.06 -33.47
N SER A 29 16.04 14.23 -34.00
CA SER A 29 15.12 15.33 -34.27
C SER A 29 14.28 15.09 -35.54
N ASN A 30 14.91 14.53 -36.57
CA ASN A 30 14.26 14.16 -37.83
C ASN A 30 13.33 12.98 -37.59
N ILE A 31 13.77 12.03 -36.77
CA ILE A 31 13.02 10.85 -36.39
C ILE A 31 11.68 11.28 -35.71
N ALA A 32 11.70 12.19 -34.73
CA ALA A 32 10.49 12.57 -33.98
C ALA A 32 9.42 13.27 -34.86
N THR A 33 9.86 13.90 -35.94
CA THR A 33 9.01 14.76 -36.78
C THR A 33 8.68 14.13 -38.15
N ASN A 34 9.46 13.15 -38.61
CA ASN A 34 9.35 12.57 -39.96
C ASN A 34 8.89 11.11 -39.97
N GLN A 35 7.70 10.87 -40.52
CA GLN A 35 7.09 9.54 -40.63
C GLN A 35 7.90 8.54 -41.48
N THR A 36 8.58 9.02 -42.52
CA THR A 36 9.37 8.14 -43.40
C THR A 36 10.64 7.69 -42.70
N ALA A 37 11.33 8.60 -42.00
CA ALA A 37 12.47 8.25 -41.15
C ALA A 37 12.07 7.26 -40.04
N ARG A 38 10.86 7.42 -39.51
CA ARG A 38 10.20 6.53 -38.55
C ARG A 38 10.09 5.08 -39.03
N GLN A 39 9.51 4.91 -40.21
CA GLN A 39 9.32 3.60 -40.83
C GLN A 39 10.66 2.94 -41.19
N LEU A 40 11.61 3.72 -41.70
CA LEU A 40 12.96 3.23 -42.03
C LEU A 40 13.71 2.75 -40.79
N PHE A 41 13.54 3.39 -39.63
CA PHE A 41 14.16 2.93 -38.39
C PHE A 41 13.55 1.62 -37.90
N VAL A 42 12.21 1.50 -37.80
CA VAL A 42 11.55 0.24 -37.37
C VAL A 42 12.00 -0.91 -38.26
N GLN A 43 12.00 -0.68 -39.57
CA GLN A 43 12.49 -1.64 -40.55
C GLN A 43 13.95 -2.02 -40.27
N LYS A 44 14.81 -1.06 -39.89
CA LYS A 44 16.21 -1.32 -39.58
C LYS A 44 16.41 -2.10 -38.27
N VAL A 45 15.56 -1.89 -37.26
CA VAL A 45 15.59 -2.68 -36.02
C VAL A 45 15.13 -4.10 -36.29
N LEU A 46 14.03 -4.29 -37.02
CA LEU A 46 13.55 -5.62 -37.41
C LEU A 46 14.60 -6.36 -38.26
N GLU A 47 15.29 -5.64 -39.16
CA GLU A 47 16.39 -6.20 -39.94
C GLU A 47 17.55 -6.66 -39.05
N ILE A 48 17.92 -5.89 -38.00
CA ILE A 48 19.05 -6.22 -37.14
C ILE A 48 18.71 -7.30 -36.12
N GLU A 49 17.59 -7.18 -35.41
CA GLU A 49 17.14 -8.14 -34.39
C GLU A 49 16.61 -9.44 -35.02
N GLY A 50 16.04 -9.34 -36.23
CA GLY A 50 15.58 -10.49 -37.02
C GLY A 50 16.71 -11.38 -37.54
N LYS A 51 17.96 -10.91 -37.57
CA LYS A 51 19.11 -11.73 -38.00
C LYS A 51 19.29 -12.97 -37.15
N PHE A 52 19.14 -12.86 -35.83
CA PHE A 52 19.14 -14.03 -34.96
C PHE A 52 18.09 -15.05 -35.44
N MET A 53 16.84 -14.64 -35.58
CA MET A 53 15.72 -15.53 -35.93
C MET A 53 15.92 -16.21 -37.27
N ARG A 54 16.50 -15.51 -38.25
CA ARG A 54 16.70 -16.01 -39.59
C ARG A 54 17.94 -16.89 -39.74
N GLU A 55 19.06 -16.50 -39.14
CA GLU A 55 20.36 -17.09 -39.44
C GLU A 55 20.77 -18.20 -38.48
N ILE A 56 20.41 -18.09 -37.20
CA ILE A 56 20.97 -18.99 -36.16
C ILE A 56 19.97 -19.46 -35.11
N GLY A 57 18.83 -18.77 -34.95
CA GLY A 57 17.86 -19.05 -33.90
C GLY A 57 17.20 -20.42 -34.03
N TYR A 58 17.30 -21.08 -35.17
CA TYR A 58 16.74 -22.41 -35.36
C TYR A 58 17.75 -23.31 -36.05
N ASP A 59 17.54 -24.61 -35.90
CA ASP A 59 18.28 -25.62 -36.63
C ASP A 59 17.76 -25.68 -38.08
N HIS A 60 18.65 -25.39 -39.05
CA HIS A 60 18.31 -25.33 -40.47
C HIS A 60 17.93 -26.68 -41.08
N GLU A 61 18.28 -27.81 -40.46
CA GLU A 61 17.89 -29.14 -40.91
C GLU A 61 16.49 -29.48 -40.42
N THR A 62 16.23 -29.27 -39.13
CA THR A 62 14.98 -29.69 -38.48
C THR A 62 13.90 -28.61 -38.49
N GLY A 63 14.28 -27.35 -38.65
CA GLY A 63 13.39 -26.20 -38.54
C GLY A 63 12.98 -25.86 -37.10
N LEU A 64 13.48 -26.55 -36.06
CA LEU A 64 13.13 -26.29 -34.65
C LEU A 64 13.98 -25.15 -34.06
N THR A 65 13.40 -24.36 -33.16
CA THR A 65 14.09 -23.30 -32.43
C THR A 65 15.20 -23.87 -31.53
N GLN A 66 16.23 -23.06 -31.30
CA GLN A 66 17.30 -23.34 -30.34
C GLN A 66 17.06 -22.52 -29.07
N LYS A 67 17.09 -23.19 -27.92
CA LYS A 67 16.77 -22.58 -26.61
C LYS A 67 17.74 -21.48 -26.19
N LYS A 68 19.05 -21.71 -26.31
CA LYS A 68 20.08 -20.74 -25.91
C LYS A 68 21.34 -20.88 -26.75
N ILE A 69 21.75 -19.79 -27.40
CA ILE A 69 22.97 -19.72 -28.21
C ILE A 69 24.04 -18.93 -27.44
N ILE A 70 25.16 -19.58 -27.14
CA ILE A 70 26.30 -18.95 -26.47
C ILE A 70 27.16 -18.21 -27.49
N LEU A 71 27.49 -16.95 -27.23
CA LEU A 71 28.38 -16.18 -28.07
C LEU A 71 29.82 -16.20 -27.54
N ASP A 72 30.79 -16.14 -28.45
CA ASP A 72 32.17 -15.87 -28.08
C ASP A 72 32.30 -14.42 -27.60
N SER A 73 32.80 -14.24 -26.37
CA SER A 73 32.89 -12.93 -25.74
C SER A 73 33.89 -11.97 -26.41
N ARG A 74 34.77 -12.46 -27.30
CA ARG A 74 35.71 -11.62 -28.07
C ARG A 74 35.19 -11.29 -29.46
N THR A 75 34.58 -12.25 -30.15
CA THR A 75 34.18 -12.07 -31.56
C THR A 75 32.69 -11.77 -31.75
N GLY A 76 31.85 -12.05 -30.75
CA GLY A 76 30.40 -11.93 -30.85
C GLY A 76 29.75 -12.96 -31.78
N VAL A 77 30.50 -14.00 -32.18
CA VAL A 77 30.04 -15.08 -33.06
C VAL A 77 29.54 -16.25 -32.23
N PRO A 78 28.44 -16.94 -32.63
CA PRO A 78 27.96 -18.16 -31.99
C PRO A 78 29.04 -19.23 -31.86
N LYS A 79 29.18 -19.77 -30.64
CA LYS A 79 29.95 -20.99 -30.40
C LYS A 79 29.12 -22.21 -30.81
N THR A 80 29.79 -23.28 -31.20
CA THR A 80 29.18 -24.54 -31.66
C THR A 80 28.36 -25.29 -30.59
N GLN A 81 28.27 -24.80 -29.36
CA GLN A 81 27.48 -25.37 -28.27
C GLN A 81 26.26 -24.48 -27.98
N ALA A 82 25.18 -24.65 -28.74
CA ALA A 82 23.86 -24.26 -28.27
C ALA A 82 23.36 -25.30 -27.25
N GLU A 83 22.50 -24.89 -26.30
CA GLU A 83 21.70 -25.88 -25.57
C GLU A 83 20.77 -26.56 -26.57
N PHE A 84 21.05 -27.83 -26.89
CA PHE A 84 20.22 -28.62 -27.79
C PHE A 84 18.83 -28.80 -27.17
N GLY A 85 17.82 -28.26 -27.83
CA GLY A 85 16.43 -28.34 -27.38
C GLY A 85 15.62 -27.14 -27.87
N SER A 86 14.32 -27.37 -27.97
CA SER A 86 13.30 -26.38 -28.32
C SER A 86 12.30 -26.29 -27.18
N SER A 87 11.69 -25.12 -26.97
CA SER A 87 10.62 -24.93 -26.00
C SER A 87 9.31 -24.61 -26.71
N VAL A 88 8.19 -25.05 -26.12
CA VAL A 88 6.84 -24.80 -26.66
C VAL A 88 6.58 -23.31 -26.91
N VAL A 89 7.10 -22.44 -26.04
CA VAL A 89 6.99 -20.98 -26.15
C VAL A 89 7.78 -20.44 -27.34
N SER A 90 9.03 -20.88 -27.50
CA SER A 90 9.90 -20.44 -28.60
C SER A 90 9.35 -20.86 -29.96
N GLU A 91 8.79 -22.07 -30.04
CA GLU A 91 8.07 -22.56 -31.21
C GLU A 91 6.83 -21.71 -31.52
N ALA A 92 6.06 -21.33 -30.48
CA ALA A 92 4.89 -20.48 -30.66
C ALA A 92 5.27 -19.12 -31.27
N TYR A 93 6.36 -18.50 -30.81
CA TYR A 93 6.83 -17.22 -31.35
C TYR A 93 7.30 -17.34 -32.80
N GLN A 94 8.10 -18.36 -33.14
CA GLN A 94 8.55 -18.54 -34.51
C GLN A 94 7.38 -18.81 -35.47
N LEU A 95 6.43 -19.65 -35.07
CA LEU A 95 5.22 -19.92 -35.85
C LEU A 95 4.39 -18.66 -36.06
N ALA A 96 4.23 -17.83 -35.04
CA ALA A 96 3.49 -16.58 -35.16
C ALA A 96 4.14 -15.61 -36.16
N ILE A 97 5.47 -15.47 -36.13
CA ILE A 97 6.22 -14.63 -37.08
C ILE A 97 6.12 -15.19 -38.50
N ILE A 98 6.21 -16.53 -38.67
CA ILE A 98 5.99 -17.19 -39.97
C ILE A 98 4.57 -16.93 -40.48
N ALA A 99 3.55 -17.02 -39.62
CA ALA A 99 2.16 -16.75 -40.01
C ALA A 99 2.03 -15.34 -40.60
N LYS A 100 2.65 -14.34 -39.97
CA LYS A 100 2.64 -12.95 -40.42
C LYS A 100 3.36 -12.77 -41.76
N ALA A 101 4.53 -13.39 -41.92
CA ALA A 101 5.28 -13.36 -43.17
C ALA A 101 4.48 -13.97 -44.33
N LEU A 102 3.90 -15.16 -44.12
CA LEU A 102 3.02 -15.82 -45.10
C LEU A 102 1.72 -15.05 -45.33
N ASN A 103 1.26 -14.29 -44.35
CA ASN A 103 0.15 -13.36 -44.53
C ASN A 103 0.53 -12.10 -45.33
N GLY A 104 1.77 -11.98 -45.80
CA GLY A 104 2.23 -10.89 -46.67
C GLY A 104 2.51 -9.59 -45.92
N GLU A 105 2.77 -9.65 -44.62
CA GLU A 105 3.09 -8.48 -43.83
C GLU A 105 4.53 -8.04 -44.13
N VAL A 106 4.68 -6.83 -44.68
CA VAL A 106 5.96 -6.30 -45.19
C VAL A 106 7.08 -6.36 -44.15
N ASP A 107 6.75 -6.05 -42.90
CA ASP A 107 7.70 -6.03 -41.79
C ASP A 107 8.13 -7.45 -41.39
N ALA A 108 7.22 -8.43 -41.44
CA ALA A 108 7.54 -9.83 -41.18
C ALA A 108 8.34 -10.47 -42.33
N LEU A 109 8.07 -10.06 -43.58
CA LEU A 109 8.81 -10.49 -44.76
C LEU A 109 10.29 -10.06 -44.75
N SER A 110 10.62 -9.01 -43.98
CA SER A 110 12.00 -8.60 -43.76
C SER A 110 12.81 -9.58 -42.89
N ILE A 111 12.11 -10.37 -42.06
CA ILE A 111 12.70 -11.39 -41.19
C ILE A 111 12.71 -12.74 -41.91
N TYR A 112 11.55 -13.18 -42.41
CA TYR A 112 11.42 -14.38 -43.22
C TYR A 112 10.83 -14.03 -44.58
N PRO A 113 11.65 -13.99 -45.65
CA PRO A 113 11.13 -13.96 -47.01
C PRO A 113 10.15 -15.12 -47.23
N GLU A 114 9.12 -14.90 -48.03
CA GLU A 114 8.01 -15.84 -48.23
C GLU A 114 8.45 -17.29 -48.53
N ASN A 115 9.38 -17.47 -49.48
CA ASN A 115 9.91 -18.79 -49.83
C ASN A 115 10.69 -19.46 -48.69
N GLU A 116 11.37 -18.65 -47.87
CA GLU A 116 12.11 -19.12 -46.71
C GLU A 116 11.15 -19.48 -45.56
N ALA A 117 10.12 -18.66 -45.31
CA ALA A 117 9.06 -18.95 -44.35
C ALA A 117 8.37 -20.28 -44.67
N LEU A 118 8.03 -20.52 -45.94
CA LEU A 118 7.47 -21.81 -46.39
C LEU A 118 8.44 -22.98 -46.19
N SER A 119 9.72 -22.78 -46.50
CA SER A 119 10.76 -23.81 -46.34
C SER A 119 10.99 -24.18 -44.87
N VAL A 120 11.11 -23.18 -43.99
CA VAL A 120 11.27 -23.37 -42.54
C VAL A 120 10.03 -24.05 -41.96
N LEU A 121 8.84 -23.60 -42.37
CA LEU A 121 7.58 -24.23 -41.94
C LEU A 121 7.52 -25.69 -42.37
N ALA A 122 7.85 -26.02 -43.62
CA ALA A 122 7.84 -27.39 -44.12
C ALA A 122 8.79 -28.30 -43.34
N LYS A 123 10.01 -27.83 -43.05
CA LYS A 123 10.98 -28.58 -42.22
C LYS A 123 10.49 -28.78 -40.80
N LYS A 124 10.01 -27.71 -40.16
CA LYS A 124 9.46 -27.73 -38.79
C LYS A 124 8.29 -28.71 -38.68
N MET A 125 7.35 -28.65 -39.61
CA MET A 125 6.17 -29.52 -39.61
C MET A 125 6.56 -30.98 -39.82
N LYS A 126 7.45 -31.27 -40.76
CA LYS A 126 8.01 -32.62 -40.95
C LYS A 126 8.68 -33.16 -39.68
N THR A 127 9.44 -32.31 -38.98
CA THR A 127 10.13 -32.71 -37.74
C THR A 127 9.14 -32.96 -36.61
N LEU A 128 8.17 -32.06 -36.39
CA LEU A 128 7.15 -32.22 -35.35
C LEU A 128 6.26 -33.45 -35.60
N ASP A 129 5.93 -33.76 -36.86
CA ASP A 129 5.19 -34.96 -37.26
C ASP A 129 5.96 -36.27 -36.91
N SER A 130 7.29 -36.21 -36.81
CA SER A 130 8.18 -37.38 -36.60
C SER A 130 8.48 -37.74 -35.14
N TYR A 131 7.48 -37.67 -34.24
CA TYR A 131 7.57 -37.98 -32.78
C TYR A 131 8.18 -36.89 -31.87
N ARG A 132 8.82 -35.86 -32.44
CA ARG A 132 9.38 -34.73 -31.66
C ARG A 132 8.32 -33.87 -30.96
N LEU A 133 7.08 -33.87 -31.46
CA LEU A 133 5.96 -33.17 -30.84
C LEU A 133 5.69 -33.65 -29.41
N ASN A 134 5.65 -34.97 -29.17
CA ASN A 134 5.39 -35.52 -27.83
C ASN A 134 6.52 -35.16 -26.85
N GLN A 135 7.77 -35.18 -27.34
CA GLN A 135 8.92 -34.75 -26.56
C GLN A 135 8.80 -33.26 -26.18
N LEU A 136 8.55 -32.39 -27.16
CA LEU A 136 8.38 -30.95 -26.96
C LEU A 136 7.27 -30.65 -25.95
N MET A 137 6.13 -31.34 -26.05
CA MET A 137 5.00 -31.17 -25.14
C MET A 137 5.30 -31.70 -23.73
N SER A 138 6.03 -32.81 -23.59
CA SER A 138 6.40 -33.37 -22.28
C SER A 138 7.37 -32.49 -21.48
N GLU A 139 8.13 -31.63 -22.16
CA GLU A 139 9.06 -30.69 -21.54
C GLU A 139 8.36 -29.40 -21.06
N SER A 140 7.10 -29.19 -21.47
CA SER A 140 6.27 -28.06 -21.03
C SER A 140 5.74 -28.27 -19.61
N LYS A 141 6.04 -27.34 -18.70
CA LYS A 141 5.54 -27.35 -17.32
C LYS A 141 4.28 -26.50 -17.12
N ASP A 142 3.90 -25.72 -18.14
CA ASP A 142 2.81 -24.76 -18.06
C ASP A 142 1.77 -25.04 -19.16
N GLU A 143 0.52 -25.20 -18.71
CA GLU A 143 -0.64 -25.38 -19.58
C GLU A 143 -0.82 -24.18 -20.53
N LYS A 144 -0.46 -22.98 -20.10
CA LYS A 144 -0.62 -21.74 -20.88
C LYS A 144 0.33 -21.64 -22.06
N ASP A 145 1.55 -22.12 -21.91
CA ASP A 145 2.53 -22.12 -22.99
C ASP A 145 2.14 -23.08 -24.11
N SER A 146 1.57 -24.21 -23.74
CA SER A 146 0.96 -25.18 -24.64
C SER A 146 -0.20 -24.58 -25.44
N HIS A 147 -1.02 -23.71 -24.82
CA HIS A 147 -2.07 -22.98 -25.52
C HIS A 147 -1.52 -21.96 -26.53
N LYS A 148 -0.46 -21.21 -26.19
CA LYS A 148 0.20 -20.26 -27.12
C LYS A 148 0.68 -20.96 -28.39
N PHE A 149 1.30 -22.12 -28.23
CA PHE A 149 1.79 -22.93 -29.35
C PHE A 149 0.65 -23.44 -30.23
N PHE A 150 -0.41 -23.98 -29.62
CA PHE A 150 -1.58 -24.44 -30.35
C PHE A 150 -2.23 -23.34 -31.19
N ILE A 151 -2.34 -22.13 -30.64
CA ILE A 151 -2.89 -20.97 -31.34
C ILE A 151 -2.04 -20.61 -32.57
N ALA A 152 -0.72 -20.52 -32.39
CA ALA A 152 0.18 -20.18 -33.49
C ALA A 152 0.07 -21.21 -34.63
N LEU A 153 -0.04 -22.51 -34.31
CA LEU A 153 -0.29 -23.58 -35.28
C LEU A 153 -1.61 -23.37 -36.05
N GLN A 154 -2.71 -23.07 -35.35
CA GLN A 154 -4.00 -22.81 -36.02
C GLN A 154 -3.93 -21.58 -36.93
N THR A 155 -3.29 -20.51 -36.48
CA THR A 155 -3.13 -19.28 -37.29
C THR A 155 -2.32 -19.55 -38.56
N VAL A 156 -1.19 -20.25 -38.46
CA VAL A 156 -0.40 -20.64 -39.65
C VAL A 156 -1.22 -21.54 -40.57
N LYS A 157 -1.96 -22.51 -40.04
CA LYS A 157 -2.83 -23.40 -40.84
C LYS A 157 -3.82 -22.61 -41.69
N GLU A 158 -4.49 -21.62 -41.08
CA GLU A 158 -5.46 -20.78 -41.78
C GLU A 158 -4.82 -19.93 -42.86
N VAL A 159 -3.67 -19.31 -42.57
CA VAL A 159 -2.94 -18.50 -43.57
C VAL A 159 -2.50 -19.37 -44.75
N VAL A 160 -1.95 -20.57 -44.50
CA VAL A 160 -1.51 -21.49 -45.56
C VAL A 160 -2.69 -21.98 -46.39
N ALA A 161 -3.80 -22.37 -45.75
CA ALA A 161 -4.99 -22.82 -46.47
C ALA A 161 -5.57 -21.71 -47.37
N ASN A 162 -5.58 -20.47 -46.89
CA ASN A 162 -6.18 -19.34 -47.61
C ASN A 162 -5.29 -18.78 -48.73
N LYS A 163 -3.98 -18.67 -48.50
CA LYS A 163 -3.05 -18.02 -49.46
C LYS A 163 -2.22 -18.99 -50.29
N TYR A 164 -2.05 -20.23 -49.83
CA TYR A 164 -1.20 -21.24 -50.45
C TYR A 164 -1.91 -22.59 -50.63
N PRO A 165 -3.08 -22.63 -51.29
CA PRO A 165 -3.86 -23.85 -51.47
C PRO A 165 -3.11 -24.97 -52.19
N GLN A 166 -2.11 -24.62 -53.03
CA GLN A 166 -1.25 -25.55 -53.75
C GLN A 166 -0.22 -26.29 -52.86
N GLN A 167 0.07 -25.79 -51.66
CA GLN A 167 1.05 -26.39 -50.73
C GLN A 167 0.44 -27.55 -49.92
N THR A 168 -0.07 -28.55 -50.63
CA THR A 168 -0.85 -29.67 -50.06
C THR A 168 -0.08 -30.50 -49.04
N ASP A 169 1.23 -30.67 -49.22
CA ASP A 169 2.08 -31.40 -48.26
C ASP A 169 2.22 -30.68 -46.93
N ILE A 170 2.43 -29.36 -46.94
CA ILE A 170 2.54 -28.55 -45.72
C ILE A 170 1.20 -28.53 -44.97
N GLN A 171 0.09 -28.38 -45.69
CA GLN A 171 -1.25 -28.43 -45.10
C GLN A 171 -1.53 -29.77 -44.43
N ARG A 172 -1.15 -30.88 -45.07
CA ARG A 172 -1.29 -32.23 -44.51
C ARG A 172 -0.47 -32.41 -43.23
N GLN A 173 0.78 -31.95 -43.21
CA GLN A 173 1.64 -32.05 -42.03
C GLN A 173 1.14 -31.17 -40.87
N LEU A 174 0.73 -29.92 -41.15
CA LEU A 174 0.09 -29.05 -40.15
C LEU A 174 -1.13 -29.72 -39.53
N GLN A 175 -1.97 -30.33 -40.35
CA GLN A 175 -3.17 -31.03 -39.89
C GLN A 175 -2.80 -32.25 -39.01
N ASN A 176 -1.78 -33.02 -39.38
CA ASN A 176 -1.31 -34.16 -38.59
C ASN A 176 -0.77 -33.74 -37.21
N VAL A 177 0.06 -32.69 -37.16
CA VAL A 177 0.61 -32.14 -35.91
C VAL A 177 -0.52 -31.66 -34.99
N ILE A 178 -1.47 -30.90 -35.53
CA ILE A 178 -2.63 -30.42 -34.79
C ILE A 178 -3.51 -31.58 -34.31
N GLN A 179 -3.74 -32.61 -35.14
CA GLN A 179 -4.53 -33.78 -34.76
C GLN A 179 -3.87 -34.59 -33.65
N THR A 180 -2.55 -34.70 -33.67
CA THR A 180 -1.76 -35.40 -32.64
C THR A 180 -1.80 -34.66 -31.30
N LEU A 181 -1.79 -33.31 -31.32
CA LEU A 181 -2.02 -32.50 -30.12
C LEU A 181 -3.40 -32.69 -29.52
N MET A 182 -4.41 -32.89 -30.38
CA MET A 182 -5.81 -33.07 -29.97
C MET A 182 -6.19 -34.52 -29.62
N ASP A 183 -5.27 -35.50 -29.75
CA ASP A 183 -5.58 -36.91 -29.43
C ASP A 183 -5.70 -37.10 -27.91
N PRO A 184 -6.91 -37.39 -27.38
CA PRO A 184 -7.14 -37.55 -25.95
C PRO A 184 -6.47 -38.80 -25.35
N ASN A 185 -5.97 -39.73 -26.17
CA ASN A 185 -5.30 -40.94 -25.71
C ASN A 185 -3.77 -40.81 -25.63
N ASN A 186 -3.23 -39.64 -26.03
CA ASN A 186 -1.79 -39.40 -26.01
C ASN A 186 -1.33 -39.03 -24.58
N GLN A 187 -0.64 -39.97 -23.90
CA GLN A 187 -0.29 -39.85 -22.48
C GLN A 187 0.61 -38.64 -22.13
N SER A 188 1.34 -38.08 -23.10
CA SER A 188 2.11 -36.84 -22.92
C SER A 188 1.26 -35.56 -22.91
N ASN A 189 -0.03 -35.65 -23.27
CA ASN A 189 -0.99 -34.54 -23.34
C ASN A 189 -2.06 -34.59 -22.22
N ASN A 190 -1.88 -35.46 -21.20
CA ASN A 190 -2.89 -35.81 -20.19
C ASN A 190 -3.45 -34.63 -19.33
N SER A 191 -2.97 -33.40 -19.50
CA SER A 191 -3.49 -32.21 -18.82
C SER A 191 -4.12 -31.15 -19.74
N LEU A 192 -4.17 -31.34 -21.06
CA LEU A 192 -4.60 -30.31 -22.01
C LEU A 192 -5.91 -30.71 -22.72
N ASN A 193 -7.03 -30.11 -22.32
CA ASN A 193 -8.33 -30.31 -22.96
C ASN A 193 -8.46 -29.43 -24.22
N PHE A 194 -7.68 -29.69 -25.26
CA PHE A 194 -7.80 -29.00 -26.54
C PHE A 194 -9.05 -29.46 -27.31
N LYS A 195 -10.17 -28.81 -27.05
CA LYS A 195 -11.35 -28.83 -27.94
C LYS A 195 -11.76 -27.37 -28.13
N PRO A 196 -12.27 -26.89 -29.29
CA PRO A 196 -12.20 -27.26 -30.73
C PRO A 196 -11.51 -26.13 -31.59
N LEU A 197 -11.87 -25.90 -32.89
CA LEU A 197 -11.30 -24.90 -33.87
C LEU A 197 -11.02 -23.49 -33.31
N LEU A 198 -10.19 -22.64 -33.97
CA LEU A 198 -9.83 -21.28 -33.47
C LEU A 198 -11.02 -20.47 -32.94
N GLY A 199 -12.17 -20.49 -33.63
CA GLY A 199 -13.40 -19.84 -33.18
C GLY A 199 -14.06 -20.49 -31.96
N GLU A 200 -13.88 -21.80 -31.78
CA GLU A 200 -14.35 -22.57 -30.64
C GLU A 200 -13.34 -22.58 -29.47
N ILE A 201 -12.03 -22.34 -29.69
CA ILE A 201 -11.04 -21.98 -28.64
C ILE A 201 -11.47 -20.66 -28.00
N VAL A 202 -11.72 -19.66 -28.85
CA VAL A 202 -12.24 -18.37 -28.40
C VAL A 202 -13.56 -18.60 -27.65
N ARG A 203 -14.47 -19.44 -28.15
CA ARG A 203 -15.71 -19.79 -27.44
C ARG A 203 -15.45 -20.54 -26.10
N TYR A 204 -14.56 -21.52 -26.04
CA TYR A 204 -14.22 -22.31 -24.84
C TYR A 204 -13.71 -21.43 -23.69
N TYR A 205 -12.75 -20.52 -23.99
CA TYR A 205 -12.27 -19.52 -23.04
C TYR A 205 -13.37 -18.53 -22.59
N LEU A 206 -14.39 -18.31 -23.44
CA LEU A 206 -15.49 -17.37 -23.18
C LEU A 206 -16.73 -17.99 -22.53
N THR A 207 -16.92 -19.32 -22.54
CA THR A 207 -18.14 -19.97 -22.01
C THR A 207 -17.94 -21.02 -20.93
N GLU A 208 -16.82 -21.76 -20.87
CA GLU A 208 -16.67 -22.83 -19.86
C GLU A 208 -15.72 -22.47 -18.71
N GLN A 209 -14.72 -21.61 -18.94
CA GLN A 209 -13.70 -21.29 -17.93
C GLN A 209 -13.90 -19.94 -17.23
N ASN A 210 -14.81 -19.07 -17.69
CA ASN A 210 -15.05 -17.71 -17.12
C ASN A 210 -13.77 -16.85 -16.93
N LEU A 211 -12.69 -17.14 -17.67
CA LEU A 211 -11.38 -16.54 -17.46
C LEU A 211 -10.79 -16.13 -18.82
N LEU A 212 -10.75 -14.83 -19.09
CA LEU A 212 -9.88 -14.28 -20.13
C LEU A 212 -8.73 -13.55 -19.43
N ASP A 213 -7.60 -14.23 -19.27
CA ASP A 213 -6.40 -13.60 -18.73
C ASP A 213 -5.74 -12.71 -19.80
N ILE A 214 -6.26 -11.49 -19.93
CA ILE A 214 -5.78 -10.46 -20.86
C ILE A 214 -4.33 -10.01 -20.55
N THR A 215 -3.75 -10.47 -19.43
CA THR A 215 -2.41 -10.07 -18.98
C THR A 215 -1.29 -10.91 -19.62
N GLU A 216 -1.56 -12.07 -20.23
CA GLU A 216 -0.51 -13.08 -20.43
C GLU A 216 -0.13 -13.53 -21.86
N SER A 217 -0.37 -12.76 -22.93
CA SER A 217 0.33 -13.08 -24.20
C SER A 217 0.61 -11.93 -25.16
N THR A 218 1.87 -11.86 -25.60
CA THR A 218 2.35 -11.10 -26.77
C THR A 218 1.84 -11.66 -28.10
N LEU A 219 1.33 -12.91 -28.12
CA LEU A 219 0.63 -13.49 -29.28
C LEU A 219 -0.74 -12.84 -29.54
N PHE A 220 -1.47 -12.42 -28.48
CA PHE A 220 -2.85 -11.89 -28.55
C PHE A 220 -3.02 -10.49 -27.96
N LEU A 221 -2.02 -9.62 -28.09
CA LEU A 221 -2.34 -8.19 -28.04
C LEU A 221 -3.55 -7.88 -28.95
N PRO A 222 -4.50 -7.04 -28.54
CA PRO A 222 -5.88 -7.49 -28.36
C PRO A 222 -6.74 -7.40 -29.60
N LEU A 223 -7.62 -8.40 -29.76
CA LEU A 223 -8.66 -8.53 -30.80
C LEU A 223 -9.62 -7.33 -30.97
N LEU A 224 -9.52 -6.28 -30.16
CA LEU A 224 -10.62 -5.35 -29.91
C LEU A 224 -10.28 -3.91 -30.32
N ASP A 225 -11.04 -3.41 -31.29
CA ASP A 225 -11.13 -1.99 -31.59
C ASP A 225 -12.18 -1.34 -30.67
N ASN A 226 -12.00 -1.47 -29.34
CA ASN A 226 -12.87 -0.88 -28.33
C ASN A 226 -12.06 0.04 -27.41
N ASP A 227 -12.30 1.34 -27.51
CA ASP A 227 -11.48 2.38 -26.87
C ASP A 227 -11.52 2.34 -25.33
N SER A 228 -12.58 1.81 -24.73
CA SER A 228 -12.69 1.68 -23.26
C SER A 228 -11.80 0.57 -22.69
N LEU A 229 -11.66 -0.54 -23.39
CA LEU A 229 -10.79 -1.66 -22.98
C LEU A 229 -9.32 -1.36 -23.29
N LYS A 230 -9.05 -0.60 -24.36
CA LYS A 230 -7.71 -0.07 -24.66
C LYS A 230 -7.21 0.82 -23.52
N GLN A 231 -8.04 1.72 -23.00
CA GLN A 231 -7.66 2.60 -21.90
C GLN A 231 -7.39 1.83 -20.60
N LYS A 232 -8.25 0.89 -20.21
CA LYS A 232 -8.04 0.07 -19.00
C LYS A 232 -6.77 -0.79 -19.07
N GLN A 233 -6.36 -1.23 -20.25
CA GLN A 233 -5.10 -1.96 -20.42
C GLN A 233 -3.87 -1.04 -20.37
N ILE A 234 -3.96 0.18 -20.90
CA ILE A 234 -2.93 1.22 -20.76
C ILE A 234 -2.68 1.49 -19.27
N ASP A 235 -3.75 1.69 -18.50
CA ASP A 235 -3.67 1.99 -17.07
C ASP A 235 -3.05 0.82 -16.26
N MET A 236 -3.34 -0.44 -16.63
CA MET A 236 -2.76 -1.62 -15.97
C MET A 236 -1.26 -1.84 -16.28
N LEU A 237 -0.81 -1.53 -17.49
CA LEU A 237 0.58 -1.78 -17.93
C LEU A 237 1.55 -0.67 -17.49
N GLN A 238 1.07 0.58 -17.42
CA GLN A 238 1.79 1.70 -16.80
C GLN A 238 2.15 1.40 -15.33
N LYS A 239 1.26 0.69 -14.62
CA LYS A 239 1.48 0.27 -13.23
C LYS A 239 2.59 -0.78 -13.11
N GLN A 240 2.72 -1.71 -14.07
CA GLN A 240 3.76 -2.75 -14.07
C GLN A 240 5.16 -2.22 -14.43
N MET A 241 5.31 -1.28 -15.36
CA MET A 241 6.63 -0.71 -15.73
C MET A 241 7.31 0.07 -14.60
N SER A 242 6.54 0.69 -13.70
CA SER A 242 7.08 1.42 -12.55
C SER A 242 7.88 0.55 -11.57
N THR A 243 7.75 -0.78 -11.65
CA THR A 243 8.40 -1.73 -10.74
C THR A 243 9.73 -2.31 -11.24
N SER A 244 10.11 -2.10 -12.52
CA SER A 244 11.24 -2.80 -13.17
C SER A 244 12.35 -1.89 -13.72
N VAL A 245 12.25 -0.57 -13.56
CA VAL A 245 13.23 0.43 -14.03
C VAL A 245 13.54 1.40 -12.87
N GLN A 246 14.40 0.99 -11.94
CA GLN A 246 14.72 1.81 -10.77
C GLN A 246 15.67 2.99 -11.03
N ASP A 247 16.18 3.20 -12.26
CA ASP A 247 17.33 4.10 -12.46
C ASP A 247 17.30 5.06 -13.69
N MET A 248 16.14 5.31 -14.32
CA MET A 248 16.00 6.43 -15.27
C MET A 248 15.22 7.59 -14.63
N SER A 249 15.84 8.23 -13.64
CA SER A 249 15.33 9.45 -13.02
C SER A 249 15.57 10.67 -13.92
N THR A 250 14.53 11.50 -14.11
CA THR A 250 14.51 12.99 -14.19
C THR A 250 13.72 13.64 -15.33
N GLN A 251 13.16 12.94 -16.32
CA GLN A 251 12.22 13.56 -17.27
C GLN A 251 10.98 12.68 -17.53
N ARG A 252 9.81 13.18 -17.10
CA ARG A 252 8.51 12.67 -17.56
C ARG A 252 8.43 12.89 -19.07
N ILE A 253 8.59 11.82 -19.85
CA ILE A 253 8.18 11.84 -21.24
C ILE A 253 6.67 11.61 -21.27
N ASP A 254 5.93 12.52 -21.89
CA ASP A 254 4.50 12.37 -22.16
C ASP A 254 4.28 11.30 -23.25
N LEU A 255 4.23 10.04 -22.82
CA LEU A 255 4.13 8.85 -23.66
C LEU A 255 2.81 8.79 -24.45
N VAL A 256 1.74 9.41 -23.95
CA VAL A 256 0.41 9.41 -24.59
C VAL A 256 0.38 10.37 -25.78
N SER A 257 1.00 11.55 -25.63
CA SER A 257 1.20 12.48 -26.74
C SER A 257 2.25 12.00 -27.73
N LEU A 258 3.28 11.28 -27.25
CA LEU A 258 4.34 10.79 -28.11
C LEU A 258 3.86 9.62 -28.98
N PHE A 259 3.22 8.59 -28.42
CA PHE A 259 3.39 7.27 -29.00
C PHE A 259 2.47 6.82 -30.10
N GLN A 260 1.19 7.13 -30.01
CA GLN A 260 0.19 6.58 -30.90
C GLN A 260 0.40 5.10 -31.31
N ILE A 261 1.09 4.21 -30.56
CA ILE A 261 1.11 2.74 -30.71
C ILE A 261 0.87 2.06 -29.37
N ASP A 262 0.58 0.75 -29.42
CA ASP A 262 0.53 -0.11 -28.26
C ASP A 262 1.88 -0.15 -27.50
N GLU A 263 1.78 -0.03 -26.19
CA GLU A 263 2.87 0.19 -25.25
C GLU A 263 3.65 -1.09 -24.91
N LYS A 264 3.11 -2.29 -25.21
CA LYS A 264 3.83 -3.58 -24.99
C LYS A 264 4.99 -3.72 -25.96
N THR A 265 4.79 -3.32 -27.22
CA THR A 265 5.82 -3.32 -28.26
C THR A 265 7.06 -2.54 -27.84
N ALA A 266 6.86 -1.46 -27.08
CA ALA A 266 7.97 -0.64 -26.68
C ALA A 266 8.51 -0.90 -25.28
N SER A 267 7.69 -1.42 -24.37
CA SER A 267 8.16 -1.88 -23.07
C SER A 267 9.11 -3.07 -23.22
N ALA A 268 8.78 -4.02 -24.09
CA ALA A 268 9.64 -5.16 -24.42
C ALA A 268 10.99 -4.72 -25.02
N TRP A 269 10.97 -3.65 -25.82
CA TRP A 269 12.18 -3.10 -26.42
C TRP A 269 12.99 -2.24 -25.44
N LEU A 270 12.35 -1.47 -24.55
CA LEU A 270 13.00 -0.66 -23.50
C LEU A 270 13.76 -1.54 -22.49
N HIS A 271 13.12 -2.62 -22.03
CA HIS A 271 13.71 -3.55 -21.07
C HIS A 271 14.93 -4.29 -21.64
N ASN A 272 14.88 -4.70 -22.90
CA ASN A 272 15.95 -5.45 -23.55
C ASN A 272 17.10 -4.57 -24.08
N THR A 273 16.88 -3.28 -24.34
CA THR A 273 17.87 -2.42 -25.01
C THR A 273 18.61 -1.47 -24.06
N LEU A 274 18.03 -1.13 -22.89
CA LEU A 274 18.58 -0.07 -22.01
C LEU A 274 18.87 -0.48 -20.56
N LEU A 275 18.43 -1.64 -20.08
CA LEU A 275 18.52 -1.99 -18.64
C LEU A 275 19.45 -3.16 -18.28
N VAL A 276 20.16 -3.70 -19.27
CA VAL A 276 21.27 -4.63 -19.04
C VAL A 276 22.44 -4.04 -19.81
N PRO A 277 23.69 -4.04 -19.30
CA PRO A 277 24.85 -3.63 -20.09
C PRO A 277 25.06 -4.63 -21.24
N ALA A 278 24.25 -4.55 -22.29
CA ALA A 278 24.17 -5.59 -23.30
C ALA A 278 25.32 -5.45 -24.30
N THR A 279 26.01 -6.55 -24.55
CA THR A 279 27.04 -6.62 -25.59
C THR A 279 26.33 -6.63 -26.95
N GLN A 280 26.52 -5.61 -27.78
CA GLN A 280 25.96 -5.52 -29.12
C GLN A 280 26.67 -6.49 -30.08
N THR A 281 25.91 -7.23 -30.90
CA THR A 281 26.47 -8.27 -31.77
C THR A 281 26.04 -8.11 -33.24
N LEU A 282 26.57 -8.95 -34.13
CA LEU A 282 26.11 -9.01 -35.53
C LEU A 282 24.68 -9.56 -35.67
N TYR A 283 24.16 -10.24 -34.64
CA TYR A 283 22.86 -10.90 -34.58
C TYR A 283 21.83 -10.17 -33.70
N GLY A 284 22.13 -8.92 -33.32
CA GLY A 284 21.30 -8.09 -32.42
C GLY A 284 21.83 -8.04 -30.99
N VAL A 285 20.98 -7.60 -30.08
CA VAL A 285 21.30 -7.47 -28.65
C VAL A 285 21.50 -8.85 -27.99
N ALA A 286 22.54 -9.05 -27.18
CA ALA A 286 22.75 -10.29 -26.42
C ALA A 286 22.42 -10.13 -24.93
N ASP A 287 21.84 -11.17 -24.34
CA ASP A 287 21.40 -11.25 -22.95
C ASP A 287 22.57 -11.60 -22.02
N LEU A 288 22.70 -10.91 -20.88
CA LEU A 288 23.65 -11.23 -19.80
C LEU A 288 22.90 -11.86 -18.62
N THR A 289 23.26 -13.08 -18.23
CA THR A 289 22.67 -13.74 -17.06
C THR A 289 23.44 -13.42 -15.77
N THR A 290 22.73 -13.25 -14.66
CA THR A 290 23.24 -12.71 -13.38
C THR A 290 24.29 -13.53 -12.63
N ASN A 291 24.73 -14.69 -13.13
CA ASN A 291 25.68 -15.56 -12.43
C ASN A 291 26.95 -15.92 -13.21
N ASP A 292 27.07 -15.60 -14.50
CA ASP A 292 28.29 -15.79 -15.30
C ASP A 292 28.24 -14.80 -16.48
N ASP A 293 29.25 -13.94 -16.64
CA ASP A 293 29.37 -12.85 -17.65
C ASP A 293 29.40 -13.31 -19.13
N ILE A 294 28.58 -14.29 -19.53
CA ILE A 294 28.58 -14.91 -20.86
C ILE A 294 27.37 -14.41 -21.68
N PRO A 295 27.59 -13.66 -22.79
CA PRO A 295 26.51 -13.15 -23.63
C PRO A 295 25.82 -14.26 -24.43
N THR A 296 24.48 -14.27 -24.42
CA THR A 296 23.66 -15.30 -25.09
C THR A 296 22.50 -14.73 -25.92
N LEU A 297 21.97 -15.53 -26.85
CA LEU A 297 20.76 -15.20 -27.63
C LEU A 297 19.69 -16.27 -27.40
N SER A 298 18.47 -15.85 -27.05
CA SER A 298 17.31 -16.73 -26.84
C SER A 298 16.01 -16.20 -27.47
N TRP A 299 15.16 -17.13 -27.90
CA TRP A 299 13.82 -16.85 -28.42
C TRP A 299 12.89 -16.31 -27.36
N GLU A 300 13.02 -16.77 -26.13
CA GLU A 300 12.21 -16.33 -24.99
C GLU A 300 12.36 -14.82 -24.73
N THR A 301 13.51 -14.24 -25.07
CA THR A 301 13.77 -12.80 -24.93
C THR A 301 13.39 -12.02 -26.19
N LYS A 302 13.77 -12.52 -27.37
CA LYS A 302 13.62 -11.80 -28.65
C LYS A 302 12.27 -12.00 -29.33
N GLY A 303 11.71 -13.20 -29.23
CA GLY A 303 10.42 -13.62 -29.78
C GLY A 303 9.27 -12.69 -29.40
N PRO A 304 9.03 -12.44 -28.10
CA PRO A 304 7.98 -11.54 -27.65
C PRO A 304 8.13 -10.12 -28.21
N MET A 305 9.36 -9.59 -28.25
CA MET A 305 9.66 -8.23 -28.70
C MET A 305 9.36 -8.08 -30.19
N ILE A 306 9.92 -8.95 -31.03
CA ILE A 306 9.71 -8.90 -32.48
C ILE A 306 8.25 -9.14 -32.82
N LEU A 307 7.58 -10.12 -32.20
CA LEU A 307 6.18 -10.38 -32.47
C LEU A 307 5.28 -9.20 -32.09
N SER A 308 5.61 -8.48 -31.02
CA SER A 308 4.91 -7.25 -30.64
C SER A 308 5.14 -6.14 -31.68
N MET A 309 6.38 -5.95 -32.17
CA MET A 309 6.67 -5.01 -33.26
C MET A 309 5.91 -5.32 -34.56
N LEU A 310 5.54 -6.59 -34.78
CA LEU A 310 4.68 -7.04 -35.89
C LEU A 310 3.17 -6.97 -35.58
N GLY A 311 2.78 -6.41 -34.43
CA GLY A 311 1.39 -6.24 -34.01
C GLY A 311 0.69 -7.53 -33.58
N GLY A 312 1.41 -8.52 -33.04
CA GLY A 312 0.83 -9.79 -32.56
C GLY A 312 0.11 -10.56 -33.67
N LEU A 313 -0.84 -11.44 -33.34
CA LEU A 313 -1.66 -12.19 -34.33
C LEU A 313 -3.06 -11.61 -34.56
N GLN A 314 -3.39 -10.49 -33.93
CA GLN A 314 -4.73 -9.93 -33.82
C GLN A 314 -5.47 -9.74 -35.13
N ASP A 315 -4.79 -9.23 -36.17
CA ASP A 315 -5.42 -8.95 -37.45
C ASP A 315 -5.77 -10.23 -38.21
N ILE A 316 -4.92 -11.26 -38.10
CA ILE A 316 -5.16 -12.57 -38.71
C ILE A 316 -6.34 -13.24 -38.00
N VAL A 317 -6.32 -13.30 -36.67
CA VAL A 317 -7.40 -13.90 -35.88
C VAL A 317 -8.73 -13.16 -36.10
N ARG A 318 -8.71 -11.83 -36.15
CA ARG A 318 -9.91 -11.02 -36.46
C ARG A 318 -10.47 -11.33 -37.83
N GLN A 319 -9.61 -11.41 -38.85
CA GLN A 319 -10.03 -11.76 -40.21
C GLN A 319 -10.65 -13.15 -40.25
N THR A 320 -10.04 -14.12 -39.57
CA THR A 320 -10.60 -15.47 -39.44
C THR A 320 -11.96 -15.47 -38.74
N LEU A 321 -12.12 -14.76 -37.61
CA LEU A 321 -13.39 -14.72 -36.90
C LEU A 321 -14.49 -14.07 -37.75
N LYS A 322 -14.14 -13.06 -38.55
CA LYS A 322 -15.06 -12.44 -39.51
C LYS A 322 -15.41 -13.39 -40.64
N SER A 323 -14.43 -14.09 -41.24
CA SER A 323 -14.69 -15.04 -42.33
C SER A 323 -15.54 -16.24 -41.89
N ASN A 324 -15.51 -16.57 -40.60
CA ASN A 324 -16.31 -17.64 -40.01
C ASN A 324 -17.64 -17.15 -39.40
N ASN A 325 -18.01 -15.87 -39.55
CA ASN A 325 -19.21 -15.26 -38.95
C ASN A 325 -19.29 -15.38 -37.40
N LEU A 326 -18.15 -15.48 -36.73
CA LEU A 326 -18.07 -15.62 -35.26
C LEU A 326 -17.70 -14.31 -34.56
N TYR A 327 -17.32 -13.27 -35.33
CA TYR A 327 -16.86 -12.00 -34.79
C TYR A 327 -17.96 -11.22 -34.04
N ASP A 328 -19.19 -11.21 -34.53
CA ASP A 328 -20.29 -10.48 -33.88
C ASP A 328 -20.80 -11.23 -32.64
N GLU A 329 -20.83 -12.56 -32.67
CA GLU A 329 -21.10 -13.38 -31.48
C GLU A 329 -20.04 -13.12 -30.39
N PHE A 330 -18.78 -13.03 -30.79
CA PHE A 330 -17.66 -12.67 -29.92
C PHE A 330 -17.86 -11.30 -29.26
N LEU A 331 -18.24 -10.26 -30.01
CA LEU A 331 -18.53 -8.93 -29.45
C LEU A 331 -19.73 -8.92 -28.50
N SER A 332 -20.77 -9.72 -28.78
CA SER A 332 -21.98 -9.77 -27.97
C SER A 332 -21.78 -10.40 -26.57
N LYS A 333 -20.78 -11.27 -26.42
CA LYS A 333 -20.44 -11.94 -25.15
C LYS A 333 -19.45 -11.14 -24.29
N LEU A 334 -18.79 -10.14 -24.86
CA LEU A 334 -17.80 -9.30 -24.21
C LEU A 334 -18.27 -8.62 -22.90
N PRO A 335 -19.50 -8.08 -22.81
CA PRO A 335 -19.98 -7.42 -21.58
C PRO A 335 -20.26 -8.39 -20.42
N LYS A 336 -20.37 -9.70 -20.70
CA LYS A 336 -20.60 -10.75 -19.70
C LYS A 336 -19.30 -11.35 -19.16
N LEU A 337 -18.16 -10.93 -19.72
CA LEU A 337 -16.86 -11.26 -19.18
C LEU A 337 -16.65 -10.39 -17.94
N GLU A 338 -16.75 -11.00 -16.77
CA GLU A 338 -16.00 -10.47 -15.64
C GLU A 338 -14.53 -10.57 -16.02
N VAL A 339 -13.87 -9.42 -16.15
CA VAL A 339 -12.43 -9.39 -15.91
C VAL A 339 -12.29 -9.76 -14.45
N GLN A 340 -12.17 -11.06 -14.16
CA GLN A 340 -11.71 -11.53 -12.88
C GLN A 340 -10.37 -10.81 -12.67
N PRO A 341 -10.27 -9.87 -11.71
CA PRO A 341 -8.99 -9.33 -11.33
C PRO A 341 -8.32 -10.52 -10.68
N LYS A 342 -7.58 -11.29 -11.47
CA LYS A 342 -6.67 -12.33 -11.02
C LYS A 342 -5.85 -11.62 -9.97
N GLN A 343 -6.14 -11.96 -8.70
CA GLN A 343 -5.81 -11.21 -7.50
C GLN A 343 -4.68 -10.25 -7.82
N LEU A 344 -5.02 -9.00 -8.13
CA LEU A 344 -4.03 -7.98 -8.35
C LEU A 344 -3.35 -7.91 -7.00
N GLN A 345 -2.22 -8.60 -6.90
CA GLN A 345 -1.21 -8.27 -5.95
C GLN A 345 -0.88 -6.82 -6.29
N ASP A 346 -1.59 -5.88 -5.65
CA ASP A 346 -1.21 -4.49 -5.45
C ASP A 346 0.08 -4.44 -4.60
N PHE A 347 0.95 -5.44 -4.73
CA PHE A 347 2.12 -5.69 -3.94
C PHE A 347 3.34 -5.46 -4.81
N ASN A 348 4.09 -4.42 -4.45
CA ASN A 348 5.54 -4.54 -4.37
C ASN A 348 5.90 -5.07 -2.96
N ILE A 349 5.29 -6.18 -2.54
CA ILE A 349 5.67 -6.89 -1.32
C ILE A 349 6.47 -8.10 -1.77
N PRO A 350 7.76 -8.18 -1.44
CA PRO A 350 8.56 -9.35 -1.73
C PRO A 350 7.86 -10.60 -1.18
N THR A 351 7.57 -11.58 -2.05
CA THR A 351 6.99 -12.88 -1.68
C THR A 351 7.89 -13.68 -0.72
N LYS A 352 9.15 -13.26 -0.61
CA LYS A 352 10.06 -13.48 0.52
C LYS A 352 10.89 -12.20 0.70
N ILE A 353 10.82 -11.57 1.87
CA ILE A 353 11.82 -10.57 2.25
C ILE A 353 13.07 -11.37 2.63
N GLY A 354 13.95 -11.61 1.65
CA GLY A 354 15.29 -12.10 1.92
C GLY A 354 16.07 -10.95 2.56
N PHE A 355 16.24 -10.98 3.88
CA PHE A 355 17.11 -10.02 4.55
C PHE A 355 18.55 -10.26 4.05
N SER A 356 19.05 -9.38 3.18
CA SER A 356 20.50 -9.28 3.02
C SER A 356 21.02 -8.61 4.29
N MET A 357 21.79 -9.35 5.10
CA MET A 357 22.41 -8.84 6.33
C MET A 357 23.34 -7.66 6.00
N LYS A 358 22.82 -6.45 5.90
CA LYS A 358 23.61 -5.23 6.08
C LYS A 358 23.48 -4.86 7.56
N GLN A 359 24.61 -4.98 8.24
CA GLN A 359 24.80 -4.76 9.67
C GLN A 359 24.41 -3.32 10.05
N ASP A 360 23.25 -3.11 10.66
CA ASP A 360 23.03 -1.95 11.55
C ASP A 360 21.85 -2.14 12.53
N PHE A 361 21.90 -3.21 13.33
CA PHE A 361 20.98 -3.41 14.47
C PHE A 361 21.77 -3.27 15.77
N THR A 362 21.41 -2.27 16.57
CA THR A 362 22.21 -1.76 17.66
C THR A 362 21.43 -1.79 18.98
N SER A 363 22.05 -2.34 20.05
CA SER A 363 21.69 -2.39 21.49
C SER A 363 20.29 -2.81 22.01
N CYS A 364 19.22 -2.79 21.21
CA CYS A 364 17.86 -3.17 21.64
C CYS A 364 17.42 -4.43 20.88
N ARG A 365 17.24 -5.54 21.60
CA ARG A 365 16.88 -6.84 21.03
C ARG A 365 15.45 -7.20 21.41
N LEU A 366 14.81 -8.01 20.58
CA LEU A 366 13.49 -8.57 20.90
C LEU A 366 13.50 -9.28 22.27
N MET A 367 14.60 -9.95 22.61
CA MET A 367 14.76 -10.67 23.90
C MET A 367 14.89 -9.75 25.13
N ASP A 368 15.02 -8.42 24.95
CA ASP A 368 15.01 -7.47 26.06
C ASP A 368 13.57 -7.13 26.51
N PHE A 369 12.56 -7.60 25.77
CA PHE A 369 11.13 -7.48 26.11
C PHE A 369 10.60 -8.80 26.69
N PRO A 370 9.49 -8.75 27.46
CA PRO A 370 8.77 -9.96 27.88
C PRO A 370 8.48 -10.89 26.70
N ALA A 371 8.53 -12.21 26.92
CA ALA A 371 8.35 -13.20 25.86
C ALA A 371 6.96 -13.14 25.20
N ASP A 372 5.96 -12.64 25.93
CA ASP A 372 4.58 -12.44 25.51
C ASP A 372 4.26 -10.97 25.17
N PHE A 373 5.28 -10.11 25.02
CA PHE A 373 5.10 -8.71 24.68
C PHE A 373 4.43 -8.54 23.31
N ALA A 374 3.35 -7.76 23.27
CA ALA A 374 2.55 -7.59 22.08
C ALA A 374 3.09 -6.45 21.18
N PHE A 375 3.85 -6.81 20.14
CA PHE A 375 4.18 -5.87 19.06
C PHE A 375 3.11 -5.90 17.96
N GLY A 376 2.57 -4.71 17.66
CA GLY A 376 1.52 -4.55 16.67
C GLY A 376 1.60 -3.23 15.92
N THR A 377 0.55 -2.98 15.15
CA THR A 377 0.32 -1.72 14.42
C THR A 377 -1.15 -1.36 14.49
N ALA A 378 -1.51 -0.12 14.20
CA ALA A 378 -2.88 0.38 14.37
C ALA A 378 -3.43 1.14 13.15
N THR A 379 -4.76 1.19 13.07
CA THR A 379 -5.56 2.07 12.20
C THR A 379 -6.84 2.54 12.91
N ALA A 380 -7.56 3.49 12.31
CA ALA A 380 -8.87 3.95 12.77
C ALA A 380 -9.89 3.97 11.61
N ALA A 381 -11.15 3.66 11.92
CA ALA A 381 -12.19 3.41 10.93
C ALA A 381 -12.40 4.58 9.96
N PHE A 382 -12.67 5.80 10.46
CA PHE A 382 -12.89 6.96 9.59
C PHE A 382 -11.65 7.30 8.75
N GLN A 383 -10.45 7.02 9.28
CA GLN A 383 -9.19 7.37 8.64
C GLN A 383 -8.82 6.44 7.48
N VAL A 384 -9.24 5.16 7.51
CA VAL A 384 -8.81 4.14 6.53
C VAL A 384 -9.94 3.46 5.75
N GLU A 385 -11.16 3.34 6.30
CA GLU A 385 -12.20 2.48 5.72
C GLU A 385 -12.75 3.01 4.39
N GLY A 386 -13.12 4.29 4.36
CA GLY A 386 -13.88 4.85 3.25
C GLY A 386 -15.27 4.24 3.13
N ALA A 387 -15.76 4.17 1.89
CA ALA A 387 -17.10 3.66 1.56
C ALA A 387 -18.17 4.31 2.45
N SER A 388 -18.08 5.63 2.65
CA SER A 388 -18.85 6.34 3.67
C SER A 388 -20.36 6.38 3.39
N LYS A 389 -20.75 6.17 2.12
CA LYS A 389 -22.13 6.14 1.60
C LYS A 389 -22.60 4.75 1.13
N THR A 390 -21.82 3.71 1.42
CA THR A 390 -22.08 2.34 0.96
C THR A 390 -22.75 1.51 2.05
N ASP A 391 -23.55 0.52 1.65
CA ASP A 391 -24.11 -0.52 2.52
C ASP A 391 -24.79 0.01 3.79
N ASN A 392 -25.57 1.08 3.63
CA ASN A 392 -26.37 1.73 4.68
C ASN A 392 -25.58 2.27 5.88
N ARG A 393 -24.28 2.55 5.76
CA ARG A 393 -23.58 3.36 6.78
C ARG A 393 -24.25 4.73 6.92
N GLY A 394 -24.53 5.14 8.16
CA GLY A 394 -24.98 6.50 8.46
C GLY A 394 -23.81 7.49 8.51
N PRO A 395 -24.05 8.79 8.30
CA PRO A 395 -23.01 9.81 8.48
C PRO A 395 -22.54 9.87 9.94
N SER A 396 -21.26 10.15 10.12
CA SER A 396 -20.63 10.53 11.37
C SER A 396 -20.37 12.03 11.42
N ILE A 397 -20.11 12.56 12.61
CA ILE A 397 -19.78 13.99 12.80
C ILE A 397 -18.58 14.43 11.94
N TRP A 398 -17.68 13.51 11.59
CA TRP A 398 -16.56 13.80 10.68
C TRP A 398 -16.99 13.88 9.22
N ASP A 399 -17.98 13.08 8.79
CA ASP A 399 -18.57 13.23 7.44
C ASP A 399 -19.20 14.64 7.30
N ASP A 400 -19.93 15.09 8.33
CA ASP A 400 -20.54 16.43 8.35
C ASP A 400 -19.48 17.54 8.41
N PHE A 401 -18.41 17.34 9.20
CA PHE A 401 -17.35 18.33 9.35
C PHE A 401 -16.53 18.49 8.06
N CYS A 402 -16.22 17.39 7.37
CA CYS A 402 -15.60 17.41 6.03
C CYS A 402 -16.45 18.17 5.00
N ALA A 403 -17.77 18.18 5.15
CA ALA A 403 -18.66 18.91 4.25
C ALA A 403 -18.63 20.44 4.44
N ILE A 404 -18.01 20.94 5.52
CA ILE A 404 -17.89 22.37 5.80
C ILE A 404 -16.65 22.94 5.09
N PRO A 405 -16.80 23.89 4.15
CA PRO A 405 -15.66 24.42 3.38
C PRO A 405 -14.56 25.02 4.26
N GLY A 406 -13.31 24.65 3.96
CA GLY A 406 -12.12 25.17 4.62
C GLY A 406 -11.89 24.64 6.04
N ARG A 407 -12.59 23.57 6.47
CA ARG A 407 -12.30 22.90 7.74
C ARG A 407 -11.24 21.82 7.64
N ILE A 408 -11.19 21.14 6.50
CA ILE A 408 -10.15 20.16 6.21
C ILE A 408 -9.21 20.77 5.18
N ALA A 409 -7.91 20.55 5.35
CA ALA A 409 -6.92 20.97 4.38
C ALA A 409 -7.27 20.41 2.99
N ASN A 410 -7.09 21.23 1.95
CA ASN A 410 -7.48 20.95 0.56
C ASN A 410 -8.96 20.59 0.30
N GLY A 411 -9.83 20.64 1.32
CA GLY A 411 -11.20 20.12 1.21
C GLY A 411 -11.26 18.59 1.11
N ASP A 412 -10.23 17.90 1.63
CA ASP A 412 -10.17 16.44 1.64
C ASP A 412 -11.31 15.83 2.47
N THR A 413 -11.68 14.57 2.15
CA THR A 413 -12.72 13.84 2.88
C THR A 413 -12.32 12.39 3.13
N GLY A 414 -12.91 11.78 4.16
CA GLY A 414 -12.83 10.34 4.44
C GLY A 414 -13.79 9.48 3.61
N GLU A 415 -14.36 10.00 2.51
CA GLU A 415 -15.34 9.24 1.70
C GLU A 415 -14.73 7.98 1.07
N VAL A 416 -13.49 8.09 0.60
CA VAL A 416 -12.70 6.97 0.06
C VAL A 416 -11.63 6.52 1.04
N ALA A 417 -10.96 7.44 1.75
CA ALA A 417 -9.86 7.12 2.66
C ALA A 417 -8.81 6.23 1.97
N ASP A 418 -8.38 5.17 2.64
CA ASP A 418 -7.49 4.15 2.08
C ASP A 418 -8.27 3.00 1.43
N ASP A 419 -9.59 3.10 1.35
CA ASP A 419 -10.47 2.06 0.79
C ASP A 419 -10.32 0.70 1.50
N PHE A 420 -9.97 0.70 2.80
CA PHE A 420 -9.83 -0.53 3.60
C PHE A 420 -11.14 -1.33 3.64
N TYR A 421 -12.30 -0.69 3.50
CA TYR A 421 -13.59 -1.39 3.41
C TYR A 421 -13.61 -2.46 2.31
N HIS A 422 -13.05 -2.16 1.15
CA HIS A 422 -12.94 -3.12 0.04
C HIS A 422 -11.60 -3.87 0.02
N LYS A 423 -10.54 -3.31 0.63
CA LYS A 423 -9.16 -3.79 0.53
C LYS A 423 -8.61 -4.48 1.78
N TYR A 424 -9.39 -4.66 2.85
CA TYR A 424 -8.89 -5.27 4.09
C TYR A 424 -8.17 -6.62 3.89
N GLN A 425 -8.60 -7.45 2.93
CA GLN A 425 -7.98 -8.75 2.66
C GLN A 425 -6.51 -8.62 2.21
N GLN A 426 -6.19 -7.66 1.35
CA GLN A 426 -4.80 -7.43 0.92
C GLN A 426 -3.97 -6.84 2.05
N ASP A 427 -4.55 -5.96 2.88
CA ASP A 427 -3.85 -5.34 3.99
C ASP A 427 -3.51 -6.37 5.08
N ILE A 428 -4.43 -7.31 5.35
CA ILE A 428 -4.21 -8.45 6.25
C ILE A 428 -3.15 -9.40 5.71
N LEU A 429 -3.17 -9.70 4.40
CA LEU A 429 -2.16 -10.55 3.76
C LEU A 429 -0.76 -9.91 3.83
N MET A 430 -0.67 -8.59 3.61
CA MET A 430 0.56 -7.82 3.82
C MET A 430 1.07 -7.96 5.26
N MET A 431 0.21 -7.68 6.24
CA MET A 431 0.58 -7.81 7.66
C MET A 431 1.07 -9.22 8.01
N LYS A 432 0.41 -10.26 7.48
CA LYS A 432 0.82 -11.65 7.65
C LYS A 432 2.23 -11.90 7.10
N ASN A 433 2.50 -11.43 5.89
CA ASN A 433 3.81 -11.61 5.23
C ASN A 433 4.93 -10.82 5.95
N LEU A 434 4.58 -9.70 6.58
CA LEU A 434 5.48 -8.90 7.42
C LEU A 434 5.60 -9.44 8.86
N GLY A 435 4.95 -10.56 9.18
CA GLY A 435 5.06 -11.20 10.49
C GLY A 435 4.35 -10.47 11.64
N VAL A 436 3.48 -9.49 11.35
CA VAL A 436 2.67 -8.79 12.36
C VAL A 436 1.81 -9.81 13.11
N LYS A 437 1.73 -9.69 14.43
CA LYS A 437 0.95 -10.60 15.30
C LYS A 437 -0.24 -9.96 15.99
N HIS A 438 -0.23 -8.64 16.14
CA HIS A 438 -1.30 -7.89 16.78
C HIS A 438 -1.70 -6.71 15.91
N PHE A 439 -3.01 -6.52 15.72
CA PHE A 439 -3.53 -5.40 14.95
C PHE A 439 -4.64 -4.71 15.72
N ARG A 440 -4.43 -3.41 15.99
CA ARG A 440 -5.46 -2.56 16.60
C ARG A 440 -6.25 -1.86 15.50
N LEU A 441 -7.56 -2.00 15.55
CA LEU A 441 -8.51 -1.34 14.66
C LEU A 441 -9.66 -0.75 15.46
N SER A 442 -10.33 0.27 14.94
CA SER A 442 -11.62 0.71 15.50
C SER A 442 -12.79 0.19 14.69
N PHE A 443 -13.95 0.08 15.35
CA PHE A 443 -15.22 -0.01 14.65
C PHE A 443 -15.79 1.37 14.42
N SER A 444 -16.53 1.52 13.31
CA SER A 444 -17.31 2.72 13.04
C SER A 444 -18.71 2.56 13.62
N TRP A 445 -19.02 3.39 14.61
CA TRP A 445 -20.34 3.36 15.26
C TRP A 445 -21.43 3.64 14.22
N SER A 446 -21.24 4.63 13.34
CA SER A 446 -22.25 4.96 12.33
C SER A 446 -22.40 3.90 11.23
N ARG A 447 -21.40 3.01 11.06
CA ARG A 447 -21.52 1.84 10.17
C ARG A 447 -22.34 0.73 10.79
N ILE A 448 -22.22 0.49 12.10
CA ILE A 448 -22.96 -0.54 12.83
C ILE A 448 -24.38 -0.08 13.17
N LEU A 449 -24.53 1.16 13.64
CA LEU A 449 -25.80 1.80 14.00
C LEU A 449 -25.94 3.13 13.25
N PRO A 450 -26.56 3.16 12.05
CA PRO A 450 -26.64 4.36 11.21
C PRO A 450 -27.34 5.56 11.87
N THR A 451 -28.29 5.31 12.78
CA THR A 451 -28.96 6.36 13.57
C THR A 451 -28.39 6.51 14.97
N GLY A 452 -27.30 5.79 15.29
CA GLY A 452 -26.63 5.79 16.59
C GLY A 452 -27.32 4.98 17.69
N THR A 453 -28.54 4.47 17.48
CA THR A 453 -29.28 3.66 18.45
C THR A 453 -29.55 2.24 17.92
N ILE A 454 -29.76 1.29 18.84
CA ILE A 454 -30.00 -0.12 18.53
C ILE A 454 -31.31 -0.40 17.79
N ASP A 455 -32.16 0.62 17.63
CA ASP A 455 -33.41 0.53 16.85
C ASP A 455 -33.14 0.33 15.35
N ASN A 456 -31.94 0.70 14.89
CA ASN A 456 -31.52 0.55 13.50
C ASN A 456 -30.12 -0.08 13.43
N VAL A 457 -30.08 -1.41 13.48
CA VAL A 457 -28.83 -2.17 13.31
C VAL A 457 -28.56 -2.41 11.83
N ASN A 458 -27.37 -2.03 11.36
CA ASN A 458 -26.93 -2.33 10.01
C ASN A 458 -26.18 -3.66 9.95
N GLN A 459 -26.87 -4.70 9.48
CA GLN A 459 -26.27 -6.03 9.34
C GLN A 459 -25.06 -6.04 8.40
N LYS A 460 -25.02 -5.20 7.36
CA LYS A 460 -23.86 -5.14 6.44
C LYS A 460 -22.60 -4.62 7.12
N GLY A 461 -22.74 -3.63 8.00
CA GLY A 461 -21.64 -3.18 8.86
C GLY A 461 -21.14 -4.28 9.79
N ILE A 462 -22.05 -5.05 10.38
CA ILE A 462 -21.70 -6.22 11.22
C ILE A 462 -20.96 -7.30 10.41
N ASP A 463 -21.46 -7.62 9.22
CA ASP A 463 -20.87 -8.62 8.34
C ASP A 463 -19.46 -8.21 7.91
N PHE A 464 -19.26 -6.93 7.59
CA PHE A 464 -17.94 -6.38 7.28
C PHE A 464 -16.93 -6.61 8.40
N TYR A 465 -17.23 -6.19 9.64
CA TYR A 465 -16.30 -6.39 10.75
C TYR A 465 -16.11 -7.86 11.10
N ASN A 466 -17.14 -8.71 11.00
CA ASN A 466 -16.97 -10.15 11.16
C ASN A 466 -15.97 -10.72 10.16
N ASN A 467 -16.07 -10.34 8.88
CA ASN A 467 -15.17 -10.79 7.83
C ASN A 467 -13.73 -10.29 8.06
N VAL A 468 -13.54 -9.05 8.51
CA VAL A 468 -12.23 -8.51 8.88
C VAL A 468 -11.61 -9.30 10.04
N LEU A 469 -12.37 -9.53 11.11
CA LEU A 469 -11.90 -10.29 12.27
C LEU A 469 -11.57 -11.75 11.93
N ASP A 470 -12.40 -12.39 11.11
CA ASP A 470 -12.16 -13.76 10.64
C ASP A 470 -10.90 -13.84 9.78
N ALA A 471 -10.68 -12.87 8.89
CA ALA A 471 -9.47 -12.80 8.08
C ALA A 471 -8.21 -12.56 8.93
N LEU A 472 -8.27 -11.69 9.94
CA LEU A 472 -7.16 -11.45 10.87
C LEU A 472 -6.80 -12.73 11.63
N ILE A 473 -7.80 -13.40 12.22
CA ILE A 473 -7.59 -14.65 12.98
C ILE A 473 -7.04 -15.75 12.07
N ALA A 474 -7.58 -15.90 10.86
CA ALA A 474 -7.09 -16.86 9.86
C ALA A 474 -5.65 -16.56 9.41
N ALA A 475 -5.23 -15.29 9.45
CA ALA A 475 -3.86 -14.88 9.21
C ALA A 475 -2.92 -15.07 10.42
N GLY A 476 -3.45 -15.46 11.58
CA GLY A 476 -2.70 -15.57 12.83
C GLY A 476 -2.41 -14.21 13.49
N ILE A 477 -3.22 -13.20 13.19
CA ILE A 477 -3.14 -11.84 13.72
C ILE A 477 -4.26 -11.65 14.74
N GLN A 478 -3.90 -11.29 15.97
CA GLN A 478 -4.87 -11.05 17.05
C GLN A 478 -5.50 -9.66 16.90
N PRO A 479 -6.83 -9.55 16.76
CA PRO A 479 -7.51 -8.26 16.68
C PRO A 479 -7.70 -7.62 18.06
N TRP A 480 -7.36 -6.34 18.18
CA TRP A 480 -7.58 -5.51 19.37
C TRP A 480 -8.49 -4.36 18.95
N VAL A 481 -9.67 -4.25 19.55
CA VAL A 481 -10.75 -3.41 19.00
C VAL A 481 -11.00 -2.18 19.85
N THR A 482 -10.94 -1.01 19.22
CA THR A 482 -11.44 0.25 19.75
C THR A 482 -12.92 0.45 19.36
N LEU A 483 -13.80 0.68 20.33
CA LEU A 483 -15.23 0.89 20.09
C LEU A 483 -15.55 2.29 19.54
N PHE A 484 -14.89 3.32 20.08
CA PHE A 484 -15.07 4.71 19.66
C PHE A 484 -13.74 5.37 19.34
N HIS A 485 -13.60 5.80 18.09
CA HIS A 485 -12.46 6.59 17.61
C HIS A 485 -12.98 7.85 16.90
N TRP A 486 -13.63 8.71 17.70
CA TRP A 486 -14.07 10.07 17.36
C TRP A 486 -15.21 10.18 16.34
N ASP A 487 -15.64 9.07 15.74
CA ASP A 487 -16.62 9.03 14.64
C ASP A 487 -18.07 8.86 15.12
N LEU A 488 -18.50 9.73 16.03
CA LEU A 488 -19.88 9.73 16.56
C LEU A 488 -20.91 9.79 15.41
N PRO A 489 -21.97 8.95 15.42
CA PRO A 489 -23.05 9.05 14.43
C PRO A 489 -23.70 10.44 14.45
N SER A 490 -23.80 11.11 13.30
CA SER A 490 -24.38 12.44 13.18
C SER A 490 -25.82 12.51 13.68
N ALA A 491 -26.57 11.41 13.58
CA ALA A 491 -27.94 11.34 14.09
C ALA A 491 -28.05 11.60 15.60
N LEU A 492 -26.95 11.43 16.36
CA LEU A 492 -26.88 11.77 17.79
C LEU A 492 -26.51 13.24 18.03
N GLN A 493 -25.93 13.91 17.03
CA GLN A 493 -25.45 15.28 17.06
C GLN A 493 -26.57 16.26 16.63
N GLY A 494 -27.14 17.03 17.56
CA GLY A 494 -28.17 18.03 17.23
C GLY A 494 -28.70 18.81 18.43
N LYS A 495 -29.24 20.03 18.18
CA LYS A 495 -29.90 20.88 19.18
C LYS A 495 -31.26 20.29 19.55
N GLY A 496 -31.29 19.40 20.54
CA GLY A 496 -32.49 18.65 20.94
C GLY A 496 -32.18 17.50 21.90
N SER A 497 -33.07 16.51 21.96
CA SER A 497 -33.21 15.58 23.09
C SER A 497 -32.03 14.63 23.43
N THR A 498 -30.91 14.64 22.71
CA THR A 498 -29.71 13.82 22.98
C THR A 498 -28.47 14.63 23.37
N ASP A 499 -28.28 15.82 22.80
CA ASP A 499 -27.11 16.71 22.95
C ASP A 499 -25.73 16.00 22.85
N ALA A 500 -25.67 14.84 22.19
CA ALA A 500 -24.47 14.02 22.04
C ALA A 500 -23.66 13.90 23.34
N TRP A 501 -22.34 14.17 23.29
CA TRP A 501 -21.46 14.10 24.45
C TRP A 501 -21.74 15.16 25.53
N LEU A 502 -22.57 16.18 25.26
CA LEU A 502 -23.00 17.15 26.27
C LEU A 502 -24.20 16.64 27.09
N GLY A 503 -24.97 15.69 26.55
CA GLY A 503 -26.12 15.09 27.21
C GLY A 503 -25.80 13.79 27.94
N ASP A 504 -26.53 13.51 29.02
CA ASP A 504 -26.37 12.28 29.82
C ASP A 504 -26.85 11.00 29.11
N LYS A 505 -27.81 11.13 28.17
CA LYS A 505 -28.35 10.00 27.40
C LYS A 505 -27.30 9.25 26.60
N ILE A 506 -26.21 9.91 26.20
CA ILE A 506 -25.11 9.30 25.45
C ILE A 506 -24.49 8.12 26.20
N ILE A 507 -24.54 8.14 27.54
CA ILE A 507 -23.99 7.08 28.40
C ILE A 507 -24.68 5.75 28.08
N ASN A 508 -26.01 5.74 28.02
CA ASN A 508 -26.78 4.54 27.70
C ASN A 508 -26.71 4.21 26.20
N GLN A 509 -26.72 5.21 25.32
CA GLN A 509 -26.62 4.98 23.87
C GLN A 509 -25.28 4.33 23.48
N PHE A 510 -24.17 4.81 24.06
CA PHE A 510 -22.86 4.20 23.88
C PHE A 510 -22.81 2.81 24.51
N ASN A 511 -23.41 2.62 25.69
CA ASN A 511 -23.47 1.30 26.32
C ASN A 511 -24.26 0.29 25.48
N ASP A 512 -25.39 0.67 24.89
CA ASP A 512 -26.18 -0.21 24.02
C ASP A 512 -25.41 -0.60 22.75
N TYR A 513 -24.68 0.35 22.17
CA TYR A 513 -23.74 0.08 21.07
C TYR A 513 -22.62 -0.88 21.49
N ALA A 514 -21.99 -0.65 22.65
CA ALA A 514 -20.94 -1.51 23.19
C ALA A 514 -21.46 -2.93 23.49
N ASP A 515 -22.64 -3.05 24.11
CA ASP A 515 -23.31 -4.33 24.41
C ASP A 515 -23.55 -5.14 23.14
N LEU A 516 -24.04 -4.50 22.07
CA LEU A 516 -24.18 -5.12 20.75
C LEU A 516 -22.83 -5.61 20.21
N CYS A 517 -21.77 -4.80 20.31
CA CYS A 517 -20.44 -5.18 19.86
C CYS A 517 -19.86 -6.36 20.66
N PHE A 518 -19.97 -6.34 21.99
CA PHE A 518 -19.49 -7.42 22.86
C PHE A 518 -20.22 -8.73 22.58
N LYS A 519 -21.55 -8.67 22.43
CA LYS A 519 -22.37 -9.83 22.08
C LYS A 519 -21.97 -10.43 20.74
N THR A 520 -21.74 -9.57 19.75
CA THR A 520 -21.56 -9.99 18.35
C THR A 520 -20.14 -10.45 18.05
N PHE A 521 -19.14 -9.69 18.51
CA PHE A 521 -17.73 -9.89 18.13
C PHE A 521 -16.86 -10.44 19.27
N GLY A 522 -17.34 -10.40 20.52
CA GLY A 522 -16.61 -10.84 21.70
C GLY A 522 -16.08 -12.28 21.71
N PRO A 523 -16.68 -13.26 20.99
CA PRO A 523 -16.03 -14.56 20.79
C PRO A 523 -14.65 -14.46 20.12
N LYS A 524 -14.46 -13.49 19.21
CA LYS A 524 -13.25 -13.28 18.39
C LYS A 524 -12.30 -12.22 18.96
N VAL A 525 -12.80 -11.30 19.78
CA VAL A 525 -12.03 -10.16 20.32
C VAL A 525 -11.68 -10.38 21.78
N LYS A 526 -10.38 -10.34 22.10
CA LYS A 526 -9.85 -10.53 23.47
C LYS A 526 -9.37 -9.24 24.14
N ARG A 527 -9.27 -8.15 23.39
CA ARG A 527 -8.81 -6.85 23.86
C ARG A 527 -9.75 -5.76 23.37
N TRP A 528 -10.43 -5.12 24.30
CA TRP A 528 -11.40 -4.06 24.05
C TRP A 528 -10.88 -2.73 24.58
N LEU A 529 -10.97 -1.69 23.75
CA LEU A 529 -10.75 -0.31 24.14
C LEU A 529 -12.08 0.43 23.94
N THR A 530 -12.64 1.05 24.99
CA THR A 530 -13.90 1.79 24.83
C THR A 530 -13.69 3.07 24.03
N PHE A 531 -12.65 3.84 24.36
CA PHE A 531 -12.36 5.15 23.80
C PHE A 531 -10.90 5.26 23.37
N ASN A 532 -10.66 5.90 22.23
CA ASN A 532 -9.36 6.45 21.85
C ASN A 532 -9.28 7.94 22.17
N GLU A 533 -8.20 8.36 22.83
CA GLU A 533 -7.82 9.77 23.00
C GLU A 533 -8.97 10.70 23.39
N PRO A 534 -9.60 10.45 24.55
CA PRO A 534 -10.74 11.25 24.96
C PRO A 534 -10.36 12.72 25.18
N TRP A 535 -9.13 13.02 25.58
CA TRP A 535 -8.63 14.39 25.63
C TRP A 535 -8.71 15.09 24.26
N THR A 536 -8.26 14.43 23.19
CA THR A 536 -8.19 15.03 21.85
C THR A 536 -9.56 15.42 21.33
N PHE A 537 -10.51 14.48 21.24
CA PHE A 537 -11.83 14.81 20.67
C PHE A 537 -12.64 15.74 21.57
N THR A 538 -12.36 15.74 22.88
CA THR A 538 -13.02 16.65 23.82
C THR A 538 -12.46 18.07 23.67
N TRP A 539 -11.15 18.24 23.75
CA TRP A 539 -10.53 19.55 23.71
C TRP A 539 -10.57 20.17 22.30
N LEU A 540 -10.23 19.40 21.25
CA LEU A 540 -10.24 19.91 19.88
C LEU A 540 -11.66 20.04 19.32
N GLY A 541 -12.60 19.17 19.75
CA GLY A 541 -13.98 19.17 19.26
C GLY A 541 -14.92 20.14 19.99
N TYR A 542 -14.72 20.35 21.30
CA TYR A 542 -15.61 21.15 22.17
C TYR A 542 -14.90 22.31 22.91
N GLY A 543 -13.57 22.40 22.81
CA GLY A 543 -12.78 23.50 23.36
C GLY A 543 -12.35 24.49 22.28
N THR A 544 -11.40 24.09 21.44
CA THR A 544 -10.89 24.94 20.34
C THR A 544 -11.82 24.97 19.13
N GLY A 545 -12.64 23.92 18.97
CA GLY A 545 -13.53 23.72 17.83
C GLY A 545 -12.78 23.44 16.52
N GLY A 546 -11.49 23.08 16.58
CA GLY A 546 -10.68 22.71 15.42
C GLY A 546 -11.15 21.42 14.74
N ASN A 547 -11.63 20.46 15.53
CA ASN A 547 -12.09 19.15 15.05
C ASN A 547 -13.61 19.01 15.17
N ALA A 548 -14.18 17.98 14.55
CA ALA A 548 -15.61 17.68 14.68
C ALA A 548 -16.04 17.53 16.16
N PRO A 549 -17.20 18.06 16.58
CA PRO A 549 -18.21 18.78 15.79
C PRO A 549 -17.95 20.29 15.63
N GLY A 550 -16.79 20.80 16.04
CA GLY A 550 -16.36 22.17 15.79
C GLY A 550 -16.93 23.21 16.76
N ARG A 551 -17.22 22.79 17.99
CA ARG A 551 -17.83 23.64 19.04
C ARG A 551 -16.78 24.40 19.82
N CYS A 552 -17.02 25.70 20.00
CA CYS A 552 -16.14 26.60 20.73
C CYS A 552 -16.85 27.90 21.14
N THR A 553 -16.26 28.64 22.08
CA THR A 553 -16.66 30.01 22.40
C THR A 553 -16.35 30.93 21.22
N GLN A 554 -17.37 31.64 20.74
CA GLN A 554 -17.25 32.60 19.65
C GLN A 554 -16.22 33.69 19.98
N GLY A 555 -15.21 33.83 19.13
CA GLY A 555 -14.14 34.82 19.31
C GLY A 555 -13.07 34.46 20.34
N GLY A 556 -13.12 33.24 20.92
CA GLY A 556 -12.06 32.70 21.78
C GLY A 556 -10.88 32.22 20.95
N TYR A 557 -10.96 30.99 20.44
CA TYR A 557 -9.94 30.42 19.54
C TYR A 557 -10.23 30.73 18.07
N ARG A 558 -11.51 30.90 17.72
CA ARG A 558 -11.97 31.05 16.34
C ARG A 558 -13.16 32.01 16.26
N ASN A 559 -13.29 32.70 15.13
CA ASN A 559 -14.36 33.67 14.86
C ASN A 559 -15.58 33.08 14.13
N ASP A 560 -15.61 31.78 13.89
CA ASP A 560 -16.66 31.10 13.12
C ASP A 560 -17.33 29.96 13.91
N CYS A 561 -17.14 29.91 15.24
CA CYS A 561 -17.70 28.87 16.11
C CYS A 561 -19.22 28.77 16.01
N GLN A 562 -19.93 29.91 15.94
CA GLN A 562 -21.39 29.94 15.80
C GLN A 562 -21.87 29.31 14.49
N THR A 563 -21.12 29.52 13.40
CA THR A 563 -21.49 29.05 12.06
C THR A 563 -21.05 27.63 11.77
N VAL A 564 -20.02 27.11 12.44
CA VAL A 564 -19.48 25.76 12.25
C VAL A 564 -20.10 24.77 13.25
N GLY A 565 -19.76 24.87 14.54
CA GLY A 565 -20.26 23.95 15.57
C GLY A 565 -21.58 24.38 16.23
N GLY A 566 -22.20 25.47 15.75
CA GLY A 566 -23.42 26.03 16.35
C GLY A 566 -23.17 26.80 17.65
N GLY A 567 -21.92 27.22 17.89
CA GLY A 567 -21.42 27.87 19.10
C GLY A 567 -21.06 26.88 20.20
N GLY A 568 -20.70 27.39 21.37
CA GLY A 568 -20.41 26.59 22.56
C GLY A 568 -19.76 27.42 23.66
N ASP A 569 -19.33 26.74 24.72
CA ASP A 569 -18.60 27.31 25.86
C ASP A 569 -17.31 26.51 26.12
N SER A 570 -16.19 26.99 25.59
CA SER A 570 -14.85 26.39 25.75
C SER A 570 -14.40 26.28 27.21
N GLY A 571 -15.02 27.03 28.13
CA GLY A 571 -14.74 26.97 29.56
C GLY A 571 -15.53 25.90 30.33
N LYS A 572 -16.55 25.30 29.71
CA LYS A 572 -17.46 24.32 30.35
C LYS A 572 -17.61 23.02 29.59
N GLU A 573 -17.81 23.09 28.27
CA GLU A 573 -18.14 21.92 27.45
C GLU A 573 -17.09 20.80 27.53
N PRO A 574 -15.77 21.09 27.51
CA PRO A 574 -14.77 20.04 27.67
C PRO A 574 -14.92 19.23 28.96
N TYR A 575 -15.34 19.88 30.06
CA TYR A 575 -15.54 19.22 31.34
C TYR A 575 -16.80 18.36 31.39
N ILE A 576 -17.88 18.83 30.77
CA ILE A 576 -19.15 18.08 30.64
C ILE A 576 -18.93 16.83 29.77
N VAL A 577 -18.31 17.01 28.60
CA VAL A 577 -17.99 15.92 27.68
C VAL A 577 -17.12 14.87 28.37
N THR A 578 -16.04 15.30 29.03
CA THR A 578 -15.16 14.38 29.76
C THR A 578 -15.90 13.59 30.82
N HIS A 579 -16.77 14.23 31.59
CA HIS A 579 -17.58 13.56 32.61
C HIS A 579 -18.47 12.47 31.99
N ASN A 580 -19.17 12.77 30.90
CA ASN A 580 -20.02 11.80 30.20
C ASN A 580 -19.21 10.68 29.55
N VAL A 581 -18.01 10.94 29.05
CA VAL A 581 -17.10 9.92 28.48
C VAL A 581 -16.62 8.96 29.57
N ILE A 582 -16.24 9.46 30.75
CA ILE A 582 -15.83 8.63 31.90
C ILE A 582 -16.98 7.72 32.34
N LEU A 583 -18.21 8.25 32.43
CA LEU A 583 -19.38 7.46 32.80
C LEU A 583 -19.75 6.43 31.72
N SER A 584 -19.68 6.82 30.44
CA SER A 584 -19.86 5.91 29.29
C SER A 584 -18.87 4.76 29.31
N HIS A 585 -17.59 5.04 29.59
CA HIS A 585 -16.53 4.05 29.71
C HIS A 585 -16.83 3.05 30.84
N ALA A 586 -17.09 3.55 32.04
CA ALA A 586 -17.34 2.70 33.20
C ALA A 586 -18.61 1.85 33.05
N THR A 587 -19.66 2.41 32.42
CA THR A 587 -20.90 1.68 32.12
C THR A 587 -20.65 0.54 31.15
N ALA A 588 -19.92 0.78 30.05
CA ALA A 588 -19.58 -0.25 29.08
C ALA A 588 -18.67 -1.35 29.69
N VAL A 589 -17.70 -0.97 30.53
CA VAL A 589 -16.85 -1.92 31.26
C VAL A 589 -17.68 -2.80 32.19
N LYS A 590 -18.58 -2.20 32.97
CA LYS A 590 -19.50 -2.96 33.84
C LYS A 590 -20.33 -3.95 33.02
N THR A 591 -20.91 -3.52 31.90
CA THR A 591 -21.66 -4.38 30.99
C THR A 591 -20.82 -5.55 30.49
N TYR A 592 -19.59 -5.30 30.04
CA TYR A 592 -18.67 -6.34 29.58
C TYR A 592 -18.38 -7.37 30.69
N ARG A 593 -18.02 -6.89 31.88
CA ARG A 593 -17.67 -7.74 33.03
C ARG A 593 -18.82 -8.62 33.48
N ASP A 594 -20.01 -8.03 33.61
CA ASP A 594 -21.18 -8.72 34.14
C ASP A 594 -21.75 -9.75 33.16
N LYS A 595 -21.75 -9.45 31.85
CA LYS A 595 -22.43 -10.27 30.84
C LYS A 595 -21.50 -11.18 30.04
N TYR A 596 -20.24 -10.80 29.82
CA TYR A 596 -19.44 -11.39 28.76
C TYR A 596 -18.04 -11.84 29.19
N GLN A 597 -17.37 -11.13 30.10
CA GLN A 597 -15.96 -11.36 30.41
C GLN A 597 -15.69 -12.80 30.89
N LYS A 598 -16.59 -13.35 31.71
CA LYS A 598 -16.45 -14.73 32.23
C LYS A 598 -16.40 -15.78 31.11
N ASP A 599 -17.23 -15.62 30.08
CA ASP A 599 -17.38 -16.62 29.01
C ASP A 599 -16.42 -16.35 27.84
N GLN A 600 -16.12 -15.07 27.58
CA GLN A 600 -15.27 -14.65 26.47
C GLN A 600 -13.79 -14.55 26.84
N GLY A 601 -13.46 -14.36 28.12
CA GLY A 601 -12.09 -14.30 28.63
C GLY A 601 -11.26 -13.11 28.11
N GLY A 602 -11.89 -12.02 27.67
CA GLY A 602 -11.19 -10.83 27.20
C GLY A 602 -10.92 -9.82 28.31
N GLN A 603 -10.09 -8.81 27.98
CA GLN A 603 -9.77 -7.68 28.85
C GLN A 603 -10.25 -6.38 28.21
N ILE A 604 -10.67 -5.43 29.05
CA ILE A 604 -11.22 -4.16 28.62
C ILE A 604 -10.55 -2.97 29.30
N GLY A 605 -10.34 -1.90 28.54
CA GLY A 605 -9.78 -0.64 28.99
C GLY A 605 -10.10 0.49 28.01
N TRP A 606 -9.22 1.46 27.92
CA TRP A 606 -9.23 2.58 26.98
C TRP A 606 -7.79 3.01 26.71
N THR A 607 -7.59 3.96 25.79
CA THR A 607 -6.27 4.58 25.59
C THR A 607 -6.33 6.09 25.70
N LEU A 608 -5.38 6.66 26.43
CA LEU A 608 -5.28 8.08 26.74
C LEU A 608 -4.04 8.65 26.06
N ASN A 609 -4.18 9.76 25.33
CA ASN A 609 -3.03 10.48 24.81
C ASN A 609 -2.49 11.48 25.80
N THR A 610 -1.16 11.57 25.87
CA THR A 610 -0.49 12.59 26.68
C THR A 610 0.91 12.85 26.14
N ASP A 611 1.22 14.13 25.99
CA ASP A 611 2.58 14.57 25.79
C ASP A 611 3.27 14.69 27.14
N PHE A 612 4.47 14.11 27.25
CA PHE A 612 5.28 14.33 28.44
C PHE A 612 5.90 15.74 28.40
N ALA A 613 6.47 16.19 29.50
CA ALA A 613 7.15 17.47 29.52
C ALA A 613 8.46 17.47 30.33
N GLU A 614 9.39 18.30 29.90
CA GLU A 614 10.52 18.76 30.70
C GLU A 614 10.17 20.10 31.36
N PRO A 615 10.74 20.43 32.54
CA PRO A 615 10.58 21.78 33.08
C PRO A 615 11.27 22.79 32.16
N TYR A 616 10.62 23.93 31.91
CA TYR A 616 11.21 25.02 31.11
C TYR A 616 12.51 25.52 31.73
N ASP A 617 12.52 25.79 33.04
CA ASP A 617 13.73 25.98 33.83
C ASP A 617 13.82 24.90 34.92
N PRO A 618 14.74 23.92 34.83
CA PRO A 618 14.87 22.86 35.82
C PRO A 618 15.33 23.35 37.21
N SER A 619 15.84 24.59 37.30
CA SER A 619 16.20 25.21 38.57
C SER A 619 15.04 25.95 39.25
N ASN A 620 13.94 26.19 38.52
CA ASN A 620 12.73 26.80 39.02
C ASN A 620 11.76 25.73 39.55
N PRO A 621 11.48 25.68 40.87
CA PRO A 621 10.58 24.68 41.44
C PRO A 621 9.15 24.72 40.88
N ASP A 622 8.68 25.90 40.44
CA ASP A 622 7.34 26.04 39.87
C ASP A 622 7.27 25.41 38.47
N ASP A 623 8.32 25.52 37.66
CA ASP A 623 8.39 24.86 36.34
C ASP A 623 8.53 23.33 36.49
N VAL A 624 9.25 22.87 37.52
CA VAL A 624 9.29 21.43 37.87
C VAL A 624 7.90 20.93 38.25
N LYS A 625 7.14 21.70 39.04
CA LYS A 625 5.75 21.36 39.39
C LYS A 625 4.82 21.43 38.17
N ALA A 626 5.08 22.35 37.23
CA ALA A 626 4.28 22.51 36.02
C ALA A 626 4.27 21.24 35.15
N VAL A 627 5.34 20.44 35.16
CA VAL A 627 5.37 19.13 34.48
C VAL A 627 4.28 18.21 35.04
N ASP A 628 4.23 18.04 36.36
CA ASP A 628 3.23 17.19 37.01
C ASP A 628 1.80 17.70 36.77
N THR A 629 1.61 19.03 36.85
CA THR A 629 0.31 19.66 36.57
C THR A 629 -0.14 19.43 35.13
N LYS A 630 0.75 19.56 34.13
CA LYS A 630 0.42 19.27 32.73
C LYS A 630 -0.05 17.84 32.55
N VAL A 631 0.75 16.87 33.01
CA VAL A 631 0.41 15.45 32.89
C VAL A 631 -0.88 15.13 33.67
N ALA A 632 -1.15 15.81 34.79
CA ALA A 632 -2.39 15.66 35.52
C ALA A 632 -3.61 16.20 34.74
N PHE A 633 -3.51 17.34 34.06
CA PHE A 633 -4.60 17.94 33.27
C PHE A 633 -4.89 17.19 31.96
N GLU A 634 -3.97 16.37 31.48
CA GLU A 634 -4.13 15.55 30.28
C GLU A 634 -4.43 14.09 30.64
N PHE A 635 -3.50 13.38 31.28
CA PHE A 635 -3.64 11.96 31.59
C PHE A 635 -4.53 11.69 32.81
N ALA A 636 -4.21 12.34 33.93
CA ALA A 636 -4.87 12.04 35.21
C ALA A 636 -6.31 12.55 35.25
N TRP A 637 -6.65 13.56 34.45
CA TRP A 637 -8.01 14.04 34.30
C TRP A 637 -8.99 12.91 33.98
N TYR A 638 -8.55 11.93 33.18
CA TYR A 638 -9.31 10.74 32.85
C TYR A 638 -9.03 9.57 33.80
N MET A 639 -7.76 9.33 34.15
CA MET A 639 -7.38 8.12 34.89
C MET A 639 -7.59 8.20 36.41
N ASP A 640 -7.44 9.38 37.04
CA ASP A 640 -7.70 9.53 38.49
C ASP A 640 -9.14 9.19 38.87
N PRO A 641 -10.19 9.61 38.12
CA PRO A 641 -11.55 9.17 38.38
C PRO A 641 -11.69 7.65 38.39
N ILE A 642 -11.00 6.95 37.47
CA ILE A 642 -11.06 5.50 37.36
C ILE A 642 -10.34 4.80 38.52
N VAL A 643 -9.23 5.35 39.03
CA VAL A 643 -8.46 4.70 40.11
C VAL A 643 -8.92 5.13 41.50
N PHE A 644 -9.22 6.41 41.67
CA PHE A 644 -9.48 7.05 42.97
C PHE A 644 -10.91 7.55 43.16
N GLY A 645 -11.76 7.48 42.13
CA GLY A 645 -13.16 7.93 42.22
C GLY A 645 -13.34 9.44 42.24
N LYS A 646 -12.30 10.21 41.92
CA LYS A 646 -12.31 11.69 41.91
C LYS A 646 -11.38 12.24 40.84
N TYR A 647 -11.63 13.47 40.40
CA TYR A 647 -10.71 14.21 39.55
C TYR A 647 -9.41 14.56 40.30
N PRO A 648 -8.30 14.88 39.58
CA PRO A 648 -7.05 15.26 40.20
C PRO A 648 -7.18 16.45 41.15
N ASP A 649 -6.52 16.39 42.31
CA ASP A 649 -6.60 17.44 43.33
C ASP A 649 -6.15 18.81 42.80
N VAL A 650 -5.17 18.84 41.88
CA VAL A 650 -4.72 20.07 41.23
C VAL A 650 -5.81 20.69 40.34
N MET A 651 -6.62 19.88 39.66
CA MET A 651 -7.73 20.36 38.85
C MET A 651 -8.84 20.93 39.75
N VAL A 652 -9.23 20.20 40.79
CA VAL A 652 -10.25 20.64 41.77
C VAL A 652 -9.83 21.95 42.45
N ALA A 653 -8.53 22.15 42.71
CA ALA A 653 -8.02 23.38 43.31
C ALA A 653 -7.96 24.57 42.34
N GLN A 654 -7.80 24.33 41.04
CA GLN A 654 -7.59 25.39 40.05
C GLN A 654 -8.86 25.78 39.28
N ILE A 655 -9.86 24.90 39.21
CA ILE A 655 -11.08 25.07 38.42
C ILE A 655 -12.24 25.44 39.36
N ASP A 656 -13.10 26.36 38.92
CA ASP A 656 -14.35 26.67 39.63
C ASP A 656 -15.28 25.44 39.63
N ASN A 657 -15.82 25.09 40.80
CA ASN A 657 -16.81 24.02 41.00
C ASN A 657 -18.04 24.12 40.07
N ASN A 658 -18.34 25.30 39.53
CA ASN A 658 -19.43 25.49 38.57
C ASN A 658 -19.11 24.98 37.15
N ARG A 659 -17.84 24.67 36.86
CA ARG A 659 -17.37 24.23 35.53
C ARG A 659 -16.94 22.76 35.52
N LEU A 660 -16.26 22.29 36.57
CA LEU A 660 -15.88 20.88 36.72
C LEU A 660 -17.02 20.08 37.37
N PRO A 661 -17.65 19.12 36.69
CA PRO A 661 -18.70 18.29 37.29
C PRO A 661 -18.19 17.51 38.51
N THR A 662 -19.12 17.04 39.36
CA THR A 662 -18.80 16.19 40.51
C THR A 662 -19.45 14.82 40.32
N PHE A 663 -18.77 13.76 40.77
CA PHE A 663 -19.34 12.41 40.77
C PHE A 663 -20.19 12.20 42.02
N THR A 664 -21.42 11.72 41.83
CA THR A 664 -22.26 11.18 42.90
C THR A 664 -21.66 9.90 43.46
N ALA A 665 -22.07 9.49 44.67
CA ALA A 665 -21.57 8.26 45.30
C ALA A 665 -21.78 7.00 44.42
N ASP A 666 -22.92 6.91 43.72
CA ASP A 666 -23.20 5.79 42.82
C ASP A 666 -22.32 5.83 41.56
N GLN A 667 -22.06 7.02 41.02
CA GLN A 667 -21.11 7.18 39.91
C GLN A 667 -19.68 6.85 40.33
N GLN A 668 -19.23 7.27 41.51
CA GLN A 668 -17.92 6.91 42.05
C GLN A 668 -17.77 5.38 42.16
N LYS A 669 -18.81 4.71 42.69
CA LYS A 669 -18.83 3.24 42.78
C LYS A 669 -18.80 2.57 41.41
N LEU A 670 -19.41 3.17 40.39
CA LEU A 670 -19.41 2.67 39.01
C LEU A 670 -18.04 2.80 38.34
N ILE A 671 -17.39 3.97 38.46
CA ILE A 671 -16.14 4.28 37.74
C ILE A 671 -14.91 3.64 38.37
N MET A 672 -14.89 3.48 39.70
CA MET A 672 -13.71 2.98 40.39
C MET A 672 -13.36 1.55 39.96
N GLY A 673 -12.15 1.38 39.45
CA GLY A 673 -11.62 0.09 39.00
C GLY A 673 -12.13 -0.38 37.64
N SER A 674 -12.72 0.49 36.81
CA SER A 674 -13.28 0.13 35.50
C SER A 674 -12.23 -0.11 34.39
N TYR A 675 -11.13 -0.80 34.68
CA TYR A 675 -10.09 -1.11 33.69
C TYR A 675 -9.37 -2.42 34.03
N ASP A 676 -8.85 -3.10 33.01
CA ASP A 676 -7.97 -4.27 33.15
C ASP A 676 -6.50 -3.94 32.79
N PHE A 677 -6.28 -2.85 32.06
CA PHE A 677 -4.96 -2.32 31.66
C PHE A 677 -5.06 -0.80 31.44
N ILE A 678 -3.91 -0.12 31.39
CA ILE A 678 -3.82 1.32 31.08
C ILE A 678 -3.23 1.48 29.67
N GLY A 679 -4.03 1.99 28.74
CA GLY A 679 -3.61 2.30 27.38
C GLY A 679 -3.06 3.72 27.25
N ILE A 680 -1.99 3.87 26.48
CA ILE A 680 -1.30 5.15 26.29
C ILE A 680 -1.03 5.38 24.81
N ASN A 681 -1.35 6.59 24.32
CA ASN A 681 -0.87 7.10 23.06
C ASN A 681 0.15 8.21 23.34
N HIS A 682 1.32 8.13 22.73
CA HIS A 682 2.39 9.09 23.00
C HIS A 682 3.22 9.35 21.75
N TYR A 683 3.42 10.62 21.42
CA TYR A 683 4.07 11.04 20.18
C TYR A 683 5.24 11.98 20.45
N THR A 684 5.07 12.96 21.35
CA THR A 684 6.04 14.04 21.53
C THR A 684 6.19 14.46 22.99
N SER A 685 7.02 15.46 23.24
CA SER A 685 7.18 16.11 24.53
C SER A 685 7.37 17.61 24.34
N THR A 686 7.10 18.38 25.37
CA THR A 686 7.27 19.83 25.39
C THR A 686 8.07 20.30 26.60
N TYR A 687 8.38 21.58 26.67
CA TYR A 687 8.75 22.24 27.92
C TYR A 687 7.50 22.81 28.60
N ALA A 688 7.37 22.59 29.90
CA ALA A 688 6.31 23.12 30.75
C ALA A 688 6.84 24.28 31.60
N LYS A 689 6.16 25.42 31.50
CA LYS A 689 6.45 26.62 32.30
C LYS A 689 5.25 27.00 33.15
N ALA A 690 5.46 27.26 34.44
CA ALA A 690 4.43 27.82 35.29
C ALA A 690 4.12 29.26 34.86
N VAL A 691 2.83 29.56 34.71
CA VAL A 691 2.35 30.89 34.31
C VAL A 691 1.18 31.34 35.18
N VAL A 692 0.93 32.64 35.20
CA VAL A 692 -0.28 33.21 35.80
C VAL A 692 -1.20 33.62 34.66
N THR A 693 -2.14 32.74 34.32
CA THR A 693 -3.14 32.96 33.26
C THR A 693 -4.42 33.61 33.84
N ILE A 694 -5.07 34.46 33.03
CA ILE A 694 -6.26 35.27 33.39
C ILE A 694 -7.54 34.79 32.67
N ASP A 695 -7.43 33.83 31.74
CA ASP A 695 -8.59 33.24 31.06
C ASP A 695 -9.25 32.12 31.88
N THR A 696 -10.50 31.79 31.53
CA THR A 696 -11.32 30.78 32.22
C THR A 696 -11.72 29.63 31.27
N ASP A 697 -10.74 28.93 30.72
CA ASP A 697 -10.94 27.71 29.96
C ASP A 697 -9.93 26.60 30.32
N TRP A 698 -10.11 25.40 29.76
CA TRP A 698 -9.25 24.27 30.10
C TRP A 698 -7.75 24.54 29.86
N SER A 699 -7.41 25.27 28.79
CA SER A 699 -5.99 25.55 28.47
C SER A 699 -5.31 26.40 29.54
N SER A 700 -6.05 27.38 30.08
CA SER A 700 -5.58 28.34 31.06
C SER A 700 -5.72 27.83 32.50
N ASP A 701 -6.66 26.93 32.77
CA ASP A 701 -6.92 26.33 34.08
C ASP A 701 -5.74 25.53 34.63
N SER A 702 -4.91 24.95 33.75
CA SER A 702 -3.69 24.25 34.14
C SER A 702 -2.65 25.18 34.77
N LYS A 703 -2.67 26.48 34.40
CA LYS A 703 -1.61 27.46 34.71
C LYS A 703 -0.23 27.02 34.21
N VAL A 704 -0.21 26.20 33.16
CA VAL A 704 1.00 25.72 32.50
C VAL A 704 1.01 26.20 31.06
N TRP A 705 2.09 26.89 30.68
CA TRP A 705 2.38 27.17 29.29
C TRP A 705 3.29 26.07 28.74
N SER A 706 2.84 25.42 27.68
CA SER A 706 3.62 24.41 26.95
C SER A 706 4.28 25.04 25.73
N THR A 707 5.56 24.73 25.52
CA THR A 707 6.32 25.21 24.36
C THR A 707 7.31 24.16 23.89
N ALA A 708 7.54 24.08 22.58
CA ALA A 708 8.60 23.22 22.03
C ALA A 708 10.01 23.81 22.22
N THR A 709 10.11 25.11 22.49
CA THR A 709 11.37 25.85 22.57
C THR A 709 11.79 26.08 24.01
N GLY A 710 12.99 25.64 24.37
CA GLY A 710 13.58 25.81 25.69
C GLY A 710 14.08 27.24 25.95
N PRO A 711 14.59 27.51 27.16
CA PRO A 711 15.13 28.82 27.55
C PRO A 711 16.38 29.24 26.75
N ASP A 712 17.08 28.27 26.15
CA ASP A 712 18.24 28.50 25.28
C ASP A 712 17.84 28.79 23.81
N GLY A 713 16.55 28.87 23.52
CA GLY A 713 16.02 29.11 22.18
C GLY A 713 16.03 27.87 21.27
N LYS A 714 16.37 26.68 21.78
CA LYS A 714 16.39 25.44 20.99
C LYS A 714 15.10 24.66 21.13
N LEU A 715 14.71 23.99 20.04
CA LEU A 715 13.61 23.04 20.05
C LEU A 715 13.99 21.81 20.89
N ILE A 716 13.00 21.22 21.56
CA ILE A 716 13.16 20.00 22.36
C ILE A 716 13.63 18.79 21.52
N GLY A 717 13.29 18.78 20.23
CA GLY A 717 13.73 17.78 19.28
C GLY A 717 13.46 18.20 17.82
N PRO A 718 13.89 17.39 16.84
CA PRO A 718 13.56 17.60 15.43
C PRO A 718 12.05 17.66 15.20
N GLN A 719 11.58 18.63 14.44
CA GLN A 719 10.17 18.79 14.10
C GLN A 719 9.78 17.82 12.98
N ALA A 720 8.62 17.18 13.12
CA ALA A 720 7.98 16.37 12.09
C ALA A 720 7.26 17.25 11.04
N GLN A 721 6.57 16.63 10.08
CA GLN A 721 5.69 17.38 9.17
C GLN A 721 4.55 18.05 9.94
N SER A 722 3.99 17.33 10.92
CA SER A 722 2.97 17.87 11.82
C SER A 722 3.61 18.92 12.73
N PRO A 723 3.09 20.16 12.76
CA PRO A 723 3.77 21.28 13.42
C PRO A 723 3.87 21.14 14.94
N TRP A 724 3.00 20.33 15.54
CA TRP A 724 2.94 20.06 16.98
C TRP A 724 3.90 18.94 17.43
N LEU A 725 4.41 18.11 16.51
CA LEU A 725 5.14 16.88 16.86
C LEU A 725 6.65 17.11 16.74
N PHE A 726 7.34 17.03 17.88
CA PHE A 726 8.80 17.07 18.00
C PHE A 726 9.33 15.72 18.49
N VAL A 727 10.31 15.15 17.80
CA VAL A 727 10.85 13.83 18.10
C VAL A 727 11.68 13.88 19.38
N TYR A 728 11.16 13.30 20.48
CA TYR A 728 11.82 13.28 21.79
C TYR A 728 11.64 11.92 22.51
N PRO A 729 12.40 10.89 22.12
CA PRO A 729 12.27 9.53 22.68
C PRO A 729 12.35 9.41 24.20
N PRO A 730 13.17 10.19 24.97
CA PRO A 730 13.17 10.10 26.43
C PRO A 730 11.82 10.38 27.08
N GLY A 731 10.94 11.12 26.41
CA GLY A 731 9.59 11.45 26.87
C GLY A 731 8.75 10.22 27.19
N ILE A 732 8.77 9.19 26.34
CA ILE A 732 7.93 7.99 26.53
C ILE A 732 8.34 7.24 27.80
N ARG A 733 9.64 7.12 28.06
CA ARG A 733 10.17 6.47 29.26
C ARG A 733 9.74 7.23 30.51
N LYS A 734 9.85 8.56 30.49
CA LYS A 734 9.44 9.40 31.62
C LYS A 734 7.94 9.34 31.86
N LEU A 735 7.12 9.32 30.81
CA LEU A 735 5.68 9.12 30.91
C LEU A 735 5.33 7.76 31.52
N MET A 736 5.94 6.66 31.03
CA MET A 736 5.72 5.32 31.59
C MET A 736 6.03 5.28 33.09
N LYS A 737 7.16 5.88 33.50
CA LYS A 737 7.53 5.98 34.92
C LYS A 737 6.54 6.81 35.73
N TRP A 738 6.07 7.93 35.19
CA TRP A 738 5.11 8.80 35.86
C TRP A 738 3.78 8.05 36.10
N VAL A 739 3.29 7.35 35.07
CA VAL A 739 2.05 6.55 35.15
C VAL A 739 2.22 5.39 36.13
N ASP A 740 3.32 4.64 36.06
CA ASP A 740 3.60 3.55 37.01
C ASP A 740 3.69 4.06 38.45
N ALA A 741 4.43 5.15 38.69
CA ALA A 741 4.58 5.72 40.03
C ALA A 741 3.25 6.18 40.64
N ARG A 742 2.29 6.60 39.80
CA ARG A 742 0.99 7.08 40.26
C ARG A 742 -0.02 5.96 40.50
N TYR A 743 -0.06 4.93 39.66
CA TYR A 743 -1.15 3.94 39.64
C TYR A 743 -0.73 2.52 40.03
N SER A 744 0.57 2.22 40.03
CA SER A 744 1.09 0.96 40.57
C SER A 744 1.35 1.08 42.07
N THR A 745 1.22 -0.04 42.77
CA THR A 745 1.59 -0.18 44.18
C THR A 745 2.65 -1.26 44.33
N GLN A 746 3.28 -1.35 45.50
CA GLN A 746 4.21 -2.45 45.80
C GLN A 746 3.57 -3.85 45.68
N GLN A 747 2.25 -3.95 45.83
CA GLN A 747 1.51 -5.22 45.79
C GLN A 747 0.90 -5.54 44.43
N LYS A 748 0.65 -4.51 43.60
CA LYS A 748 0.01 -4.65 42.28
C LYS A 748 0.62 -3.65 41.31
N LYS A 749 1.37 -4.17 40.34
CA LYS A 749 1.80 -3.43 39.14
C LYS A 749 0.65 -3.34 38.16
N GLN A 750 0.50 -2.19 37.50
CA GLN A 750 -0.48 -1.99 36.44
C GLN A 750 0.16 -2.27 35.10
N GLN A 751 -0.53 -3.05 34.26
CA GLN A 751 -0.10 -3.31 32.90
C GLN A 751 -0.31 -2.06 32.04
N LEU A 752 0.79 -1.55 31.46
CA LEU A 752 0.78 -0.44 30.52
C LEU A 752 0.90 -0.97 29.09
N ILE A 753 0.18 -0.35 28.16
CA ILE A 753 0.22 -0.71 26.73
C ILE A 753 0.29 0.58 25.92
N VAL A 754 1.28 0.68 25.04
CA VAL A 754 1.39 1.80 24.09
C VAL A 754 0.57 1.44 22.86
N PHE A 755 -0.55 2.13 22.63
CA PHE A 755 -1.46 1.84 21.53
C PHE A 755 -1.23 2.67 20.28
N GLU A 756 -0.54 3.80 20.43
CA GLU A 756 -0.06 4.63 19.34
C GLU A 756 1.26 5.30 19.71
N ASN A 757 2.23 5.19 18.79
CA ASN A 757 3.44 5.99 18.73
C ASN A 757 3.84 6.03 17.26
N GLY A 758 4.13 7.21 16.73
CA GLY A 758 4.27 7.40 15.28
C GLY A 758 4.86 8.76 14.92
N VAL A 759 5.19 8.95 13.65
CA VAL A 759 5.67 10.25 13.17
C VAL A 759 5.33 10.50 11.70
N SER A 760 5.01 11.77 11.40
CA SER A 760 4.86 12.27 10.05
C SER A 760 6.20 12.80 9.50
N VAL A 761 6.66 12.27 8.37
CA VAL A 761 8.00 12.60 7.85
C VAL A 761 7.97 13.97 7.15
N PRO A 762 8.86 14.90 7.51
CA PRO A 762 8.93 16.23 6.88
C PRO A 762 9.02 16.16 5.35
N GLY A 763 8.12 16.85 4.65
CA GLY A 763 8.10 16.96 3.19
C GLY A 763 7.68 15.69 2.45
N GLU A 764 7.23 14.63 3.14
CA GLU A 764 6.92 13.32 2.53
C GLU A 764 5.82 13.39 1.46
N THR A 765 4.86 14.32 1.57
CA THR A 765 3.80 14.50 0.57
C THR A 765 4.28 15.06 -0.77
N GLU A 766 5.42 15.76 -0.77
CA GLU A 766 6.04 16.32 -1.98
C GLU A 766 7.01 15.33 -2.64
N MET A 767 7.31 14.22 -1.96
CA MET A 767 8.21 13.20 -2.45
C MET A 767 7.53 12.30 -3.49
N THR A 768 8.31 11.80 -4.44
CA THR A 768 7.86 10.68 -5.27
C THR A 768 7.73 9.41 -4.42
N ILE A 769 6.94 8.43 -4.86
CA ILE A 769 6.78 7.15 -4.14
C ILE A 769 8.16 6.50 -3.90
N ALA A 770 9.04 6.51 -4.90
CA ALA A 770 10.40 5.96 -4.80
C ALA A 770 11.27 6.64 -3.73
N GLN A 771 10.97 7.88 -3.35
CA GLN A 771 11.63 8.58 -2.25
C GLN A 771 10.91 8.35 -0.93
N ALA A 772 9.58 8.45 -0.91
CA ALA A 772 8.77 8.32 0.31
C ALA A 772 8.84 6.92 0.95
N VAL A 773 9.12 5.87 0.17
CA VAL A 773 9.36 4.52 0.71
C VAL A 773 10.66 4.40 1.51
N HIS A 774 11.61 5.32 1.32
CA HIS A 774 12.88 5.35 2.06
C HIS A 774 12.80 6.36 3.21
N ASP A 775 12.08 5.98 4.27
CA ASP A 775 11.68 6.85 5.37
C ASP A 775 12.56 6.72 6.62
N ASP A 776 13.87 6.93 6.47
CA ASP A 776 14.87 6.82 7.55
C ASP A 776 14.52 7.66 8.79
N PHE A 777 13.85 8.79 8.62
CA PHE A 777 13.37 9.62 9.74
C PHE A 777 12.39 8.85 10.65
N ARG A 778 11.48 8.07 10.05
CA ARG A 778 10.51 7.24 10.77
C ARG A 778 11.16 5.97 11.33
N VAL A 779 12.09 5.36 10.60
CA VAL A 779 12.92 4.25 11.12
C VAL A 779 13.63 4.66 12.41
N ASN A 780 14.32 5.81 12.39
CA ASN A 780 15.08 6.31 13.53
C ASN A 780 14.18 6.75 14.70
N PHE A 781 13.01 7.32 14.41
CA PHE A 781 11.98 7.58 15.41
C PHE A 781 11.62 6.29 16.19
N TYR A 782 11.23 5.23 15.48
CA TYR A 782 10.84 3.99 16.13
C TYR A 782 11.97 3.33 16.91
N LYS A 783 13.20 3.30 16.36
CA LYS A 783 14.39 2.84 17.09
C LYS A 783 14.53 3.55 18.44
N GLY A 784 14.43 4.88 18.44
CA GLY A 784 14.58 5.70 19.65
C GLY A 784 13.50 5.43 20.69
N TYR A 785 12.23 5.44 20.31
CA TYR A 785 11.11 5.27 21.25
C TYR A 785 11.03 3.83 21.79
N ILE A 786 11.21 2.82 20.95
CA ILE A 786 11.23 1.41 21.38
C ILE A 786 12.40 1.14 22.33
N GLN A 787 13.57 1.73 22.10
CA GLN A 787 14.70 1.64 23.03
C GLN A 787 14.37 2.26 24.40
N ASN A 788 13.73 3.43 24.42
CA ASN A 788 13.34 4.09 25.67
C ASN A 788 12.24 3.30 26.41
N LEU A 789 11.34 2.64 25.67
CA LEU A 789 10.34 1.75 26.25
C LEU A 789 11.00 0.50 26.87
N ARG A 790 11.98 -0.11 26.18
CA ARG A 790 12.80 -1.19 26.74
C ARG A 790 13.48 -0.76 28.03
N ASP A 791 14.03 0.45 28.07
CA ASP A 791 14.68 0.96 29.28
C ASP A 791 13.67 1.18 30.43
N ALA A 792 12.45 1.62 30.14
CA ALA A 792 11.39 1.71 31.15
C ALA A 792 11.09 0.34 31.78
N ILE A 793 11.07 -0.72 30.96
CA ILE A 793 10.83 -2.10 31.41
C ILE A 793 12.05 -2.60 32.21
N THR A 794 13.22 -2.58 31.59
CA THR A 794 14.41 -3.30 32.08
C THR A 794 15.18 -2.55 33.16
N LEU A 795 15.18 -1.22 33.14
CA LEU A 795 15.94 -0.39 34.08
C LEU A 795 15.06 0.24 35.16
N ASP A 796 13.82 0.63 34.81
CA ASP A 796 12.91 1.28 35.76
C ASP A 796 11.86 0.32 36.37
N GLY A 797 11.75 -0.91 35.85
CA GLY A 797 10.82 -1.92 36.38
C GLY A 797 9.34 -1.58 36.16
N VAL A 798 9.03 -0.87 35.06
CA VAL A 798 7.66 -0.57 34.63
C VAL A 798 7.08 -1.76 33.88
N ASP A 799 5.85 -2.16 34.20
CA ASP A 799 5.18 -3.31 33.59
C ASP A 799 4.50 -2.93 32.27
N VAL A 800 5.31 -2.75 31.21
CA VAL A 800 4.81 -2.52 29.85
C VAL A 800 4.71 -3.85 29.11
N VAL A 801 3.55 -4.13 28.53
CA VAL A 801 3.23 -5.44 27.92
C VAL A 801 2.89 -5.38 26.42
N GLY A 802 2.88 -4.19 25.81
CA GLY A 802 2.67 -4.08 24.36
C GLY A 802 2.97 -2.70 23.78
N TYR A 803 3.22 -2.68 22.47
CA TYR A 803 3.55 -1.52 21.67
C TYR A 803 2.92 -1.63 20.27
N PHE A 804 2.15 -0.64 19.88
CA PHE A 804 1.48 -0.54 18.58
C PHE A 804 1.95 0.71 17.85
N ALA A 805 2.59 0.49 16.69
CA ALA A 805 3.03 1.56 15.81
C ALA A 805 1.82 2.28 15.17
N TRP A 806 1.83 3.61 15.22
CA TRP A 806 0.94 4.48 14.47
C TRP A 806 1.68 5.02 13.23
N SER A 807 1.33 4.63 12.02
CA SER A 807 0.20 3.77 11.62
C SER A 807 0.65 2.65 10.69
N LEU A 808 -0.23 1.66 10.49
CA LEU A 808 0.01 0.61 9.49
C LEU A 808 0.28 1.22 8.12
N MET A 809 -0.59 2.14 7.70
CA MET A 809 -0.55 2.80 6.41
C MET A 809 -0.86 4.29 6.53
N ASP A 810 -0.44 5.07 5.54
CA ASP A 810 -0.85 6.47 5.42
C ASP A 810 -2.37 6.51 5.38
N ASN A 811 -2.98 7.55 5.94
CA ASN A 811 -4.43 7.63 6.08
C ASN A 811 -4.90 9.09 6.12
N PHE A 812 -6.21 9.30 6.24
CA PHE A 812 -6.82 10.62 6.44
C PHE A 812 -6.55 11.13 7.88
N GLU A 813 -5.68 12.11 8.02
CA GLU A 813 -5.28 12.68 9.32
C GLU A 813 -6.14 13.90 9.67
N TRP A 814 -7.42 13.65 9.93
CA TRP A 814 -8.32 14.64 10.55
C TRP A 814 -8.39 15.98 9.80
N ASP A 815 -8.14 17.11 10.46
CA ASP A 815 -8.17 18.45 9.86
C ASP A 815 -7.01 18.71 8.87
N ASP A 816 -5.91 17.97 8.99
CA ASP A 816 -4.80 18.00 8.02
C ASP A 816 -5.10 17.25 6.72
N GLY A 817 -6.21 16.49 6.66
CA GLY A 817 -6.59 15.72 5.47
C GLY A 817 -5.51 14.72 5.08
N TYR A 818 -5.07 14.74 3.82
CA TYR A 818 -4.00 13.87 3.33
C TYR A 818 -2.61 14.56 3.25
N ASN A 819 -2.45 15.75 3.85
CA ASN A 819 -1.20 16.53 3.83
C ASN A 819 -0.11 16.01 4.77
N VAL A 820 -0.45 15.08 5.65
CA VAL A 820 0.49 14.45 6.57
C VAL A 820 0.36 12.93 6.47
N ARG A 821 1.49 12.23 6.57
CA ARG A 821 1.58 10.79 6.32
C ARG A 821 2.23 10.11 7.53
N PHE A 822 1.47 9.29 8.26
CA PHE A 822 1.97 8.56 9.44
C PHE A 822 2.33 7.10 9.15
N GLY A 823 1.98 6.59 7.97
CA GLY A 823 2.06 5.17 7.66
C GLY A 823 3.47 4.65 7.54
N MET A 824 3.67 3.42 8.02
CA MET A 824 4.81 2.60 7.62
C MET A 824 4.60 1.95 6.23
N VAL A 825 3.39 2.07 5.67
CA VAL A 825 3.04 1.71 4.30
C VAL A 825 2.49 2.95 3.60
N TYR A 826 3.10 3.31 2.49
CA TYR A 826 2.67 4.43 1.66
C TYR A 826 1.36 4.08 0.95
N VAL A 827 0.37 4.97 0.99
CA VAL A 827 -0.88 4.85 0.23
C VAL A 827 -0.90 5.86 -0.91
N ASP A 828 -0.97 5.36 -2.13
CA ASP A 828 -1.12 6.18 -3.32
C ASP A 828 -2.59 6.54 -3.55
N TYR A 829 -3.02 7.62 -2.89
CA TYR A 829 -4.38 8.14 -2.99
C TYR A 829 -4.84 8.41 -4.42
N LYS A 830 -3.91 8.66 -5.36
CA LYS A 830 -4.22 8.98 -6.76
C LYS A 830 -4.38 7.74 -7.63
N ASN A 831 -3.71 6.64 -7.29
CA ASN A 831 -3.71 5.42 -8.10
C ASN A 831 -4.30 4.22 -7.33
N ASN A 832 -5.64 4.21 -7.20
CA ASN A 832 -6.41 3.10 -6.61
C ASN A 832 -6.00 2.74 -5.17
N GLN A 833 -5.53 3.73 -4.41
CA GLN A 833 -5.08 3.57 -3.03
C GLN A 833 -4.02 2.45 -2.94
N ALA A 834 -3.12 2.36 -3.92
CA ALA A 834 -2.11 1.30 -3.95
C ALA A 834 -1.18 1.39 -2.72
N ARG A 835 -0.78 0.23 -2.17
CA ARG A 835 0.09 0.14 -0.99
C ARG A 835 1.55 -0.09 -1.41
N TYR A 836 2.47 0.68 -0.84
CA TYR A 836 3.92 0.47 -1.02
C TYR A 836 4.59 0.43 0.35
N VAL A 837 5.28 -0.66 0.66
CA VAL A 837 5.98 -0.81 1.95
C VAL A 837 7.11 0.21 2.05
N LYS A 838 7.23 0.88 3.20
CA LYS A 838 8.35 1.77 3.50
C LYS A 838 9.42 1.03 4.31
N ASP A 839 10.63 1.57 4.35
CA ASP A 839 11.75 1.00 5.11
C ASP A 839 11.42 0.83 6.61
N SER A 840 10.59 1.71 7.18
CA SER A 840 10.10 1.61 8.55
C SER A 840 9.36 0.31 8.85
N ILE A 841 8.45 -0.17 7.99
CA ILE A 841 7.75 -1.44 8.24
C ILE A 841 8.66 -2.64 8.02
N LEU A 842 9.62 -2.54 7.09
CA LEU A 842 10.61 -3.59 6.86
C LEU A 842 11.53 -3.74 8.07
N TRP A 843 12.02 -2.62 8.62
CA TRP A 843 12.79 -2.61 9.85
C TRP A 843 11.98 -3.15 11.04
N TYR A 844 10.74 -2.69 11.22
CA TYR A 844 9.88 -3.13 12.32
C TYR A 844 9.55 -4.63 12.23
N SER A 845 9.26 -5.12 11.02
CA SER A 845 9.09 -6.54 10.70
C SER A 845 10.33 -7.37 11.07
N GLN A 846 11.51 -6.89 10.69
CA GLN A 846 12.77 -7.56 11.02
C GLN A 846 13.02 -7.60 12.53
N PHE A 847 12.78 -6.49 13.22
CA PHE A 847 12.91 -6.39 14.67
C PHE A 847 12.01 -7.41 15.40
N MET A 848 10.76 -7.57 14.96
CA MET A 848 9.82 -8.55 15.52
C MET A 848 10.18 -10.02 15.22
N GLN A 849 11.08 -10.28 14.27
CA GLN A 849 11.41 -11.65 13.81
C GLN A 849 12.81 -12.12 14.22
N THR A 850 13.73 -11.24 14.60
CA THR A 850 15.14 -11.59 14.83
C THR A 850 15.43 -11.74 16.33
N GLN A 851 15.91 -12.91 16.75
CA GLN A 851 16.22 -13.22 18.17
C GLN A 851 17.68 -12.97 18.58
N ASP A 852 18.62 -12.89 17.64
CA ASP A 852 20.05 -12.80 17.94
C ASP A 852 20.66 -11.46 17.52
N PHE A 853 21.67 -11.05 18.31
CA PHE A 853 22.87 -10.25 17.99
C PHE A 853 23.15 -9.05 18.91
N ASN A 854 24.42 -9.00 19.35
CA ASN A 854 25.02 -8.01 20.23
C ASN A 854 25.85 -7.02 19.40
N ALA A 855 25.53 -5.73 19.49
CA ALA A 855 26.46 -4.63 19.20
C ALA A 855 26.07 -3.40 20.02
N VAL A 856 27.07 -2.68 20.53
CA VAL A 856 26.91 -1.43 21.29
C VAL A 856 26.51 -0.31 20.33
N TYR A 857 25.39 0.37 20.59
CA TYR A 857 24.92 1.51 19.81
C TYR A 857 25.50 2.82 20.30
N HIS A 858 25.81 3.72 19.37
CA HIS A 858 25.93 5.15 19.62
C HIS A 858 24.64 5.82 19.11
N ASN A 859 23.88 6.50 19.97
CA ASN A 859 22.67 7.19 19.56
C ASN A 859 22.99 8.32 18.55
N PRO A 860 22.60 8.25 17.26
CA PRO A 860 22.84 9.29 16.27
C PRO A 860 22.04 10.56 16.60
N TYR A 861 20.99 10.46 17.43
CA TYR A 861 20.34 11.66 17.97
C TYR A 861 21.19 12.35 19.03
N ASP A 862 22.06 11.65 19.76
CA ASP A 862 23.05 12.33 20.63
C ASP A 862 24.02 13.13 19.76
N ASP A 863 24.40 12.62 18.59
CA ASP A 863 25.25 13.35 17.64
C ASP A 863 24.49 14.47 16.91
N MET A 864 23.19 14.33 16.62
CA MET A 864 22.38 15.44 16.11
C MET A 864 22.16 16.54 17.15
N ILE A 865 21.88 16.18 18.42
CA ILE A 865 21.75 17.12 19.54
C ILE A 865 23.10 17.81 19.81
N LYS A 866 24.22 17.08 19.72
CA LYS A 866 25.57 17.65 19.82
C LYS A 866 25.93 18.50 18.61
N ASN A 867 25.56 18.12 17.39
CA ASN A 867 25.86 18.89 16.17
C ASN A 867 24.99 20.14 16.02
N GLN A 868 23.85 20.23 16.71
CA GLN A 868 23.13 21.51 16.89
C GLN A 868 23.88 22.52 17.77
N THR A 869 24.96 22.12 18.47
CA THR A 869 25.87 23.05 19.18
C THR A 869 26.98 23.62 18.29
N HIS A 870 27.10 23.17 17.04
CA HIS A 870 28.02 23.74 16.06
C HIS A 870 27.22 24.26 14.87
N GLN A 871 26.80 25.52 14.95
CA GLN A 871 26.39 26.22 13.74
C GLN A 871 27.59 26.35 12.78
N PRO A 872 27.43 26.10 11.48
CA PRO A 872 28.20 26.82 10.49
C PRO A 872 27.73 28.28 10.56
N THR A 873 28.60 29.19 10.94
CA THR A 873 28.39 30.63 10.80
C THR A 873 27.99 30.95 9.36
N ILE A 874 26.70 31.15 9.10
CA ILE A 874 26.24 31.80 7.89
C ILE A 874 26.59 33.27 8.06
N ASN A 875 27.56 33.72 7.26
CA ASN A 875 28.02 35.09 7.23
C ASN A 875 26.86 36.02 6.85
N HIS A 876 26.31 36.71 7.85
CA HIS A 876 25.20 37.66 7.78
C HIS A 876 25.45 38.81 6.78
N GLN A 877 26.70 38.99 6.34
CA GLN A 877 27.09 40.02 5.38
C GLN A 877 26.70 39.70 3.92
N LYS A 878 26.44 38.42 3.58
CA LYS A 878 26.09 38.02 2.20
C LYS A 878 24.60 38.08 1.88
N PHE A 879 23.74 38.22 2.89
CA PHE A 879 22.29 38.37 2.72
C PHE A 879 21.88 39.84 2.49
N LEU A 880 22.74 40.79 2.86
CA LEU A 880 22.50 42.24 2.70
C LEU A 880 23.04 42.83 1.38
N GLU A 881 23.70 42.03 0.53
CA GLU A 881 24.18 42.47 -0.79
C GLU A 881 23.24 42.05 -1.95
N ILE A 882 22.11 41.39 -1.66
CA ILE A 882 21.12 40.95 -2.67
C ILE A 882 19.75 41.69 -2.53
N GLN A 883 19.59 42.58 -1.55
CA GLN A 883 18.62 43.68 -1.62
C GLN A 883 19.33 44.96 -2.05
#